data_AF-A0A5Q4T5B3-F1
#
_entry.id   AF-A0A5Q4T5B3-F1
#
_cell.length_a   1.000
_cell.length_b   1.000
_cell.length_c   1.000
_cell.angle_alpha   90.00
_cell.angle_beta   90.00
_cell.angle_gamma   90.00
#
_symmetry.space_group_name_H-M   'P 1'
#
loop_
_entity.id
_entity.type
_entity.pdbx_description
1 polymer ?
#
loop_
_entity_poly.entity_id
_entity_poly.type
_entity_poly.pdbx_seq_one_letter_code
_entity_poly.pdbx_strand_id
1 'polypeptide(L)'
;MSQPSGGHEPPPIRRIVDDLRRRIAADEFRPGSKLPSTRELAAAYGVDPKTVYRSIALLKEAGQVVSRQGAGVYVCGPQTQDASEQERVPVAVAQRPTAGAGGEGASRRRGDVASELFDAVDALIASQVPLPALEERTRLRQAHGLTLDQVAVALKVQRATVSGWEAGRIEPVPPEREAYARLLEKLAELYPAPAPASAPAPAPAPDPAPAPGTAGEAVVGRAVVPASGRVVPAAERREGNAGFAERAVAPRPARTDRTAPSTPASRRPAARKPAAAGAPSGAADPRFENGPLAVIDVDADGQVLAYCTGGLVLDVPAGSLPSLVEWTLAEARLGAPRLAGPGKDADPLLVLTAPALEHYGLPVTLGEEERIAGRIPESHQAVKQLARAEWQLTKRGFGPWARIYRPATGSERACVQLCIPSWNALDARHWGSAAALPPADLARVLGTYAARVLTPRGSTAVTGLELMTALHPPTRASQPDADGRRHSQHNPGSLGTDPVDCAPCEAPDGHPLLADLPRFHVRGPAEKLDEEAYDWARPLTDEECMRTHLVGIDVNMAFAAGANGLNVGLGAPVHVTNPVFDPKLPGSWLVDLSHVDLSRVKIGKEWTGLDGSLLPSPFTPRGESPTGPAWYATPTVAYAVELGYHVAPGEAYVRPESGRYLDGWYARLRDAYLATMADLGVTPDLAPADFLTAMQGHKTRDPDLAIVVSAVKATVKGGLGKLRERPRGEAWRPGQPWRALSRPTWRPDIRAAVIARTRINLHRKIVKHAAATGRYPVAILSDCVVYAADGPSPLDVVPYRDGKPLLGGFKLGVNPGLVKHEGTQEVLWGEGLREQHQAPELNLARYIKSGDVRDDSGR
;
A
#
# COMPACT_ATOMS: atom_id res chain seq x y z
N MET A 1 -35.04 4.41 -64.74
CA MET A 1 -35.06 2.94 -64.50
C MET A 1 -33.76 2.59 -63.82
N SER A 2 -33.65 1.94 -62.65
CA SER A 2 -34.43 1.89 -61.41
C SER A 2 -33.96 0.63 -60.67
N GLN A 3 -33.40 0.81 -59.46
CA GLN A 3 -33.23 -0.21 -58.39
C GLN A 3 -32.17 -1.32 -58.59
N PRO A 4 -31.59 -1.91 -57.50
CA PRO A 4 -31.49 -1.42 -56.11
C PRO A 4 -30.08 -1.49 -55.48
N SER A 5 -29.96 -0.82 -54.33
CA SER A 5 -28.82 -0.78 -53.41
C SER A 5 -28.67 -2.03 -52.54
N GLY A 6 -27.44 -2.52 -52.35
CA GLY A 6 -27.12 -3.56 -51.37
C GLY A 6 -27.05 -3.01 -49.95
N GLY A 7 -28.12 -3.19 -49.16
CA GLY A 7 -28.11 -2.90 -47.74
C GLY A 7 -27.26 -3.92 -46.97
N HIS A 8 -26.39 -3.44 -46.08
CA HIS A 8 -25.63 -4.31 -45.19
C HIS A 8 -26.60 -4.89 -44.14
N GLU A 9 -26.85 -6.20 -44.18
CA GLU A 9 -27.75 -6.85 -43.24
C GLU A 9 -27.16 -6.75 -41.81
N PRO A 10 -27.91 -6.24 -40.81
CA PRO A 10 -27.35 -5.99 -39.49
C PRO A 10 -26.90 -7.29 -38.81
N PRO A 11 -25.83 -7.27 -37.99
CA PRO A 11 -25.30 -8.46 -37.34
C PRO A 11 -26.40 -9.25 -36.60
N PRO A 12 -26.41 -10.60 -36.65
CA PRO A 12 -27.54 -11.41 -36.19
C PRO A 12 -28.04 -11.09 -34.76
N ILE A 13 -27.12 -10.75 -33.85
CA ILE A 13 -27.43 -10.36 -32.47
C ILE A 13 -28.25 -9.07 -32.43
N ARG A 14 -27.85 -8.03 -33.16
CA ARG A 14 -28.51 -6.71 -33.13
C ARG A 14 -29.93 -6.79 -33.69
N ARG A 15 -30.11 -7.53 -34.78
CA ARG A 15 -31.43 -7.84 -35.35
C ARG A 15 -32.37 -8.51 -34.34
N ILE A 16 -31.89 -9.48 -33.56
CA ILE A 16 -32.68 -10.19 -32.55
C ILE A 16 -33.00 -9.29 -31.35
N VAL A 17 -32.03 -8.49 -30.89
CA VAL A 17 -32.25 -7.51 -29.79
C VAL A 17 -33.29 -6.47 -30.17
N ASP A 18 -33.18 -5.87 -31.36
CA ASP A 18 -34.09 -4.80 -31.80
C ASP A 18 -35.49 -5.33 -32.12
N ASP A 19 -35.60 -6.57 -32.60
CA ASP A 19 -36.89 -7.26 -32.79
C ASP A 19 -37.57 -7.59 -31.45
N LEU A 20 -36.86 -8.20 -30.51
CA LEU A 20 -37.39 -8.50 -29.18
C LEU A 20 -37.77 -7.23 -28.41
N ARG A 21 -37.00 -6.14 -28.55
CA ARG A 21 -37.37 -4.81 -28.02
C ARG A 21 -38.68 -4.30 -28.60
N ARG A 22 -38.85 -4.39 -29.93
CA ARG A 22 -40.09 -3.95 -30.60
C ARG A 22 -41.31 -4.75 -30.11
N ARG A 23 -41.15 -6.07 -29.91
CA ARG A 23 -42.22 -6.97 -29.46
C ARG A 23 -42.56 -6.80 -27.97
N ILE A 24 -41.57 -6.48 -27.13
CA ILE A 24 -41.79 -6.05 -25.74
C ILE A 24 -42.52 -4.71 -25.70
N ALA A 25 -42.10 -3.72 -26.50
CA ALA A 25 -42.73 -2.40 -26.56
C ALA A 25 -44.16 -2.43 -27.17
N ALA A 26 -44.48 -3.44 -27.98
CA ALA A 26 -45.81 -3.70 -28.52
C ALA A 26 -46.69 -4.58 -27.61
N ASP A 27 -46.27 -4.86 -26.38
CA ASP A 27 -46.98 -5.68 -25.38
C ASP A 27 -47.27 -7.14 -25.79
N GLU A 28 -46.64 -7.66 -26.87
CA GLU A 28 -46.70 -9.08 -27.24
C GLU A 28 -46.09 -9.97 -26.14
N PHE A 29 -45.06 -9.45 -25.45
CA PHE A 29 -44.49 -10.05 -24.25
C PHE A 29 -44.69 -9.10 -23.07
N ARG A 30 -45.91 -9.10 -22.51
CA ARG A 30 -46.30 -8.26 -21.37
C ARG A 30 -45.29 -8.32 -20.21
N PRO A 31 -45.12 -7.24 -19.43
CA PRO A 31 -44.35 -7.25 -18.18
C PRO A 31 -44.68 -8.45 -17.28
N GLY A 32 -43.65 -9.12 -16.78
CA GLY A 32 -43.76 -10.33 -15.97
C GLY A 32 -44.04 -11.63 -16.75
N SER A 33 -44.29 -11.57 -18.06
CA SER A 33 -44.41 -12.76 -18.91
C SER A 33 -43.05 -13.41 -19.18
N LYS A 34 -43.06 -14.71 -19.49
CA LYS A 34 -41.87 -15.50 -19.79
C LYS A 34 -41.58 -15.46 -21.30
N LEU A 35 -40.36 -15.10 -21.69
CA LEU A 35 -39.90 -15.23 -23.07
C LEU A 35 -39.75 -16.72 -23.46
N PRO A 36 -39.95 -17.06 -24.75
CA PRO A 36 -39.63 -18.39 -25.25
C PRO A 36 -38.18 -18.77 -24.94
N SER A 37 -37.90 -20.07 -24.81
CA SER A 37 -36.56 -20.56 -24.46
C SER A 37 -35.53 -20.22 -25.54
N THR A 38 -34.25 -20.21 -25.15
CA THR A 38 -33.14 -19.96 -26.07
C THR A 38 -33.13 -20.91 -27.28
N ARG A 39 -33.66 -22.15 -27.14
CA ARG A 39 -33.79 -23.11 -28.25
C ARG A 39 -34.95 -22.77 -29.19
N GLU A 40 -36.09 -22.35 -28.65
CA GLU A 40 -37.26 -21.95 -29.45
C GLU A 40 -36.98 -20.66 -30.23
N LEU A 41 -36.34 -19.68 -29.58
CA LEU A 41 -35.89 -18.45 -30.25
C LEU A 41 -34.79 -18.74 -31.30
N ALA A 42 -33.86 -19.65 -31.03
CA ALA A 42 -32.84 -20.05 -32.01
C ALA A 42 -33.45 -20.68 -33.26
N ALA A 43 -34.45 -21.55 -33.08
CA ALA A 43 -35.22 -22.12 -34.18
C ALA A 43 -36.05 -21.07 -34.94
N ALA A 44 -36.69 -20.13 -34.23
CA ALA A 44 -37.52 -19.09 -34.84
C ALA A 44 -36.73 -18.06 -35.65
N TYR A 45 -35.51 -17.72 -35.21
CA TYR A 45 -34.63 -16.77 -35.92
C TYR A 45 -33.61 -17.46 -36.85
N GLY A 46 -33.54 -18.80 -36.86
CA GLY A 46 -32.61 -19.55 -37.72
C GLY A 46 -31.12 -19.39 -37.37
N VAL A 47 -30.79 -19.19 -36.09
CA VAL A 47 -29.43 -18.87 -35.62
C VAL A 47 -28.90 -19.85 -34.57
N ASP A 48 -27.59 -19.87 -34.35
CA ASP A 48 -26.97 -20.61 -33.24
C ASP A 48 -27.51 -20.14 -31.87
N PRO A 49 -27.82 -21.05 -30.92
CA PRO A 49 -28.29 -20.69 -29.58
C PRO A 49 -27.39 -19.72 -28.79
N LYS A 50 -26.07 -19.68 -29.05
CA LYS A 50 -25.14 -18.70 -28.44
C LYS A 50 -25.44 -17.27 -28.89
N THR A 51 -25.90 -17.08 -30.12
CA THR A 51 -26.32 -15.78 -30.67
C THR A 51 -27.54 -15.25 -29.93
N VAL A 52 -28.53 -16.12 -29.69
CA VAL A 52 -29.71 -15.80 -28.87
C VAL A 52 -29.32 -15.53 -27.42
N TYR A 53 -28.41 -16.34 -26.84
CA TYR A 53 -27.93 -16.14 -25.47
C TYR A 53 -27.28 -14.75 -25.28
N ARG A 54 -26.41 -14.34 -26.21
CA ARG A 54 -25.81 -12.99 -26.24
C ARG A 54 -26.87 -11.89 -26.41
N SER A 55 -27.86 -12.12 -27.27
CA SER A 55 -28.98 -11.17 -27.47
C SER A 55 -29.80 -10.98 -26.18
N ILE A 56 -30.11 -12.06 -25.46
CA ILE A 56 -30.79 -12.02 -24.17
C ILE A 56 -29.93 -11.35 -23.08
N ALA A 57 -28.61 -11.53 -23.11
CA ALA A 57 -27.70 -10.85 -22.20
C ALA A 57 -27.76 -9.32 -22.36
N LEU A 58 -27.73 -8.81 -23.60
CA LEU A 58 -27.86 -7.38 -23.89
C LEU A 58 -29.22 -6.79 -23.46
N LEU A 59 -30.32 -7.55 -23.60
CA LEU A 59 -31.63 -7.15 -23.07
C LEU A 59 -31.68 -7.13 -21.53
N LYS A 60 -30.89 -7.99 -20.88
CA LYS A 60 -30.78 -8.07 -19.42
C LYS A 60 -29.92 -6.96 -18.84
N GLU A 61 -28.81 -6.61 -19.51
CA GLU A 61 -27.97 -5.45 -19.21
C GLU A 61 -28.77 -4.14 -19.37
N ALA A 62 -29.61 -4.05 -20.40
CA ALA A 62 -30.55 -2.94 -20.58
C ALA A 62 -31.74 -2.93 -19.59
N GLY A 63 -31.80 -3.86 -18.62
CA GLY A 63 -32.88 -3.95 -17.63
C GLY A 63 -34.24 -4.38 -18.18
N GLN A 64 -34.34 -4.74 -19.47
CA GLN A 64 -35.59 -5.06 -20.15
C GLN A 64 -36.09 -6.49 -19.88
N VAL A 65 -35.19 -7.40 -19.48
CA VAL A 65 -35.52 -8.78 -19.09
C VAL A 65 -34.70 -9.26 -17.88
N VAL A 66 -35.24 -10.22 -17.13
CA VAL A 66 -34.58 -10.83 -15.97
C VAL A 66 -34.56 -12.36 -16.06
N SER A 67 -33.42 -12.98 -15.75
CA SER A 67 -33.29 -14.45 -15.68
C SER A 67 -33.64 -14.96 -14.29
N ARG A 68 -34.53 -15.95 -14.19
CA ARG A 68 -34.82 -16.70 -12.97
C ARG A 68 -34.19 -18.09 -13.07
N GLN A 69 -33.30 -18.43 -12.13
CA GLN A 69 -32.58 -19.72 -12.11
C GLN A 69 -33.58 -20.89 -12.13
N GLY A 70 -33.43 -21.80 -13.09
CA GLY A 70 -34.33 -22.94 -13.30
C GLY A 70 -35.70 -22.63 -13.94
N ALA A 71 -36.15 -21.37 -13.98
CA ALA A 71 -37.50 -21.02 -14.44
C ALA A 71 -37.57 -20.34 -15.82
N GLY A 72 -36.50 -19.64 -16.25
CA GLY A 72 -36.42 -19.01 -17.58
C GLY A 72 -36.16 -17.51 -17.54
N VAL A 73 -36.47 -16.81 -18.63
CA VAL A 73 -36.25 -15.36 -18.79
C VAL A 73 -37.61 -14.65 -18.86
N TYR A 74 -37.75 -13.53 -18.17
CA TYR A 74 -39.00 -12.81 -17.99
C TYR A 74 -38.87 -11.33 -18.34
N VAL A 75 -39.90 -10.70 -18.86
CA VAL A 75 -39.90 -9.27 -19.24
C VAL A 75 -40.08 -8.37 -18.02
N CYS A 76 -39.35 -7.24 -17.97
CA CYS A 76 -39.47 -6.23 -16.93
C CYS A 76 -40.56 -5.19 -17.26
N GLY A 77 -41.19 -4.61 -16.22
CA GLY A 77 -42.20 -3.55 -16.41
C GLY A 77 -41.58 -2.16 -16.57
N PRO A 78 -42.29 -1.21 -17.21
CA PRO A 78 -41.84 0.17 -17.32
C PRO A 78 -41.76 0.84 -15.94
N GLN A 79 -40.71 1.64 -15.72
CA GLN A 79 -40.63 2.54 -14.58
C GLN A 79 -41.31 3.85 -14.94
N THR A 80 -42.50 4.10 -14.39
CA THR A 80 -43.21 5.37 -14.58
C THR A 80 -42.59 6.45 -13.69
N GLN A 81 -41.92 7.42 -14.31
CA GLN A 81 -41.75 8.74 -13.71
C GLN A 81 -43.07 9.50 -13.87
N ASP A 82 -43.65 9.96 -12.77
CA ASP A 82 -44.66 11.03 -12.79
C ASP A 82 -44.65 11.77 -11.45
N ALA A 83 -44.94 13.08 -11.50
CA ALA A 83 -44.86 13.96 -10.35
C ALA A 83 -46.09 14.87 -10.26
N SER A 84 -46.80 14.83 -9.12
CA SER A 84 -47.57 15.97 -8.62
C SER A 84 -47.99 15.82 -7.15
N GLU A 85 -47.55 16.81 -6.37
CA GLU A 85 -48.33 17.58 -5.39
C GLU A 85 -49.27 16.95 -4.34
N GLN A 86 -48.94 17.33 -3.09
CA GLN A 86 -49.85 17.84 -2.05
C GLN A 86 -50.89 16.91 -1.42
N GLU A 87 -50.60 16.50 -0.18
CA GLU A 87 -51.54 16.74 0.92
C GLU A 87 -50.80 17.19 2.19
N ARG A 88 -51.26 18.30 2.81
CA ARG A 88 -50.69 18.91 4.03
C ARG A 88 -51.72 18.91 5.15
N VAL A 89 -51.42 18.33 6.31
CA VAL A 89 -51.95 18.76 7.63
C VAL A 89 -50.96 18.33 8.75
N PRO A 90 -50.98 18.90 9.98
CA PRO A 90 -49.91 19.82 10.33
C PRO A 90 -49.11 19.45 11.61
N VAL A 91 -48.06 20.22 11.87
CA VAL A 91 -47.22 20.15 13.07
C VAL A 91 -48.01 20.51 14.33
N ALA A 92 -47.90 19.67 15.37
CA ALA A 92 -48.25 20.00 16.74
C ALA A 92 -46.98 20.34 17.56
N VAL A 93 -46.93 21.56 18.10
CA VAL A 93 -45.85 22.04 18.96
C VAL A 93 -46.02 21.46 20.37
N ALA A 94 -45.02 20.74 20.88
CA ALA A 94 -44.95 20.34 22.29
C ALA A 94 -43.78 21.07 22.96
N GLN A 95 -44.10 21.86 23.98
CA GLN A 95 -43.16 22.72 24.71
C GLN A 95 -42.39 21.94 25.77
N ARG A 96 -41.19 22.42 26.14
CA ARG A 96 -40.40 21.88 27.26
C ARG A 96 -41.14 22.09 28.60
N PRO A 97 -41.06 21.14 29.54
CA PRO A 97 -41.09 21.45 30.97
C PRO A 97 -39.69 21.89 31.45
N THR A 98 -39.66 22.84 32.37
CA THR A 98 -38.46 23.36 33.04
C THR A 98 -38.44 23.01 34.54
N ALA A 99 -37.24 23.03 35.13
CA ALA A 99 -36.91 22.92 36.56
C ALA A 99 -36.97 21.50 37.19
N GLY A 100 -36.03 21.13 38.08
CA GLY A 100 -34.82 21.87 38.47
C GLY A 100 -33.99 21.20 39.58
N ALA A 101 -32.87 21.86 39.94
CA ALA A 101 -31.95 21.59 41.07
C ALA A 101 -31.22 20.21 41.11
N GLY A 102 -29.93 20.12 41.43
CA GLY A 102 -28.91 21.16 41.69
C GLY A 102 -27.51 20.52 41.90
N GLY A 103 -26.45 21.33 41.93
CA GLY A 103 -25.06 20.89 42.13
C GLY A 103 -24.06 21.93 41.61
N GLU A 104 -23.14 22.39 42.47
CA GLU A 104 -22.39 23.65 42.28
C GLU A 104 -20.97 23.49 41.68
N GLY A 105 -20.43 24.60 41.15
CA GLY A 105 -19.00 24.79 40.85
C GLY A 105 -18.64 24.74 39.35
N ALA A 106 -18.05 25.75 38.71
CA ALA A 106 -17.69 27.10 39.19
C ALA A 106 -17.87 28.14 38.06
N SER A 107 -18.22 29.38 38.43
CA SER A 107 -18.52 30.45 37.48
C SER A 107 -17.26 31.19 37.01
N ARG A 108 -16.96 31.15 35.70
CA ARG A 108 -16.05 32.12 35.06
C ARG A 108 -16.85 33.38 34.70
N ARG A 109 -16.27 34.57 34.87
CA ARG A 109 -17.01 35.82 34.60
C ARG A 109 -17.08 36.02 33.09
N ARG A 110 -18.20 36.58 32.61
CA ARG A 110 -18.40 36.90 31.17
C ARG A 110 -17.34 37.86 30.62
N GLY A 111 -16.66 38.63 31.47
CA GLY A 111 -15.52 39.47 31.06
C GLY A 111 -14.24 38.68 30.71
N ASP A 112 -13.99 37.57 31.39
CA ASP A 112 -12.78 36.76 31.19
C ASP A 112 -12.79 36.12 29.78
N VAL A 113 -13.95 35.61 29.36
CA VAL A 113 -14.16 35.01 28.03
C VAL A 113 -14.05 36.04 26.91
N ALA A 114 -14.38 37.31 27.17
CA ALA A 114 -14.20 38.38 26.20
C ALA A 114 -12.70 38.72 26.03
N SER A 115 -11.93 38.77 27.12
CA SER A 115 -10.46 38.91 27.05
C SER A 115 -9.84 37.74 26.29
N GLU A 116 -10.16 36.50 26.66
CA GLU A 116 -9.65 35.29 25.98
C GLU A 116 -9.98 35.31 24.47
N LEU A 117 -11.12 35.88 24.04
CA LEU A 117 -11.44 36.06 22.62
C LEU A 117 -10.58 37.15 21.94
N PHE A 118 -10.35 38.29 22.59
CA PHE A 118 -9.49 39.35 22.04
C PHE A 118 -8.03 38.89 21.99
N ASP A 119 -7.53 38.24 23.05
CA ASP A 119 -6.20 37.63 23.09
C ASP A 119 -6.02 36.60 21.96
N ALA A 120 -7.04 35.78 21.67
CA ALA A 120 -7.02 34.82 20.56
C ALA A 120 -7.09 35.49 19.17
N VAL A 121 -7.78 36.62 19.04
CA VAL A 121 -7.84 37.42 17.79
C VAL A 121 -6.52 38.15 17.57
N ASP A 122 -5.92 38.71 18.61
CA ASP A 122 -4.62 39.39 18.55
C ASP A 122 -3.50 38.39 18.23
N ALA A 123 -3.51 37.19 18.83
CA ALA A 123 -2.62 36.09 18.46
C ALA A 123 -2.82 35.63 17.00
N LEU A 124 -4.06 35.61 16.50
CA LEU A 124 -4.37 35.29 15.11
C LEU A 124 -3.81 36.35 14.14
N ILE A 125 -3.96 37.64 14.47
CA ILE A 125 -3.41 38.76 13.69
C ILE A 125 -1.88 38.77 13.75
N ALA A 126 -1.27 38.54 14.91
CA ALA A 126 0.18 38.40 15.07
C ALA A 126 0.74 37.20 14.28
N SER A 127 -0.04 36.11 14.16
CA SER A 127 0.37 34.93 13.37
C SER A 127 0.48 35.21 11.85
N GLN A 128 -0.16 36.27 11.34
CA GLN A 128 -0.06 36.73 9.95
C GLN A 128 1.18 37.60 9.68
N VAL A 129 1.88 38.10 10.71
CA VAL A 129 3.09 38.91 10.50
C VAL A 129 4.23 37.99 10.00
N PRO A 130 4.87 38.32 8.86
CA PRO A 130 5.98 37.55 8.34
C PRO A 130 7.23 37.77 9.20
N LEU A 131 7.83 36.67 9.67
CA LEU A 131 9.14 36.72 10.33
C LEU A 131 10.24 37.12 9.33
N PRO A 132 11.31 37.81 9.78
CA PRO A 132 12.49 38.09 8.95
C PRO A 132 13.07 36.85 8.26
N ALA A 133 13.83 37.05 7.18
CA ALA A 133 14.50 35.98 6.45
C ALA A 133 15.42 35.15 7.36
N LEU A 134 15.64 33.87 7.04
CA LEU A 134 16.40 32.93 7.89
C LEU A 134 17.81 33.41 8.23
N GLU A 135 18.50 33.99 7.24
CA GLU A 135 19.83 34.59 7.39
C GLU A 135 19.80 35.78 8.36
N GLU A 136 18.75 36.61 8.27
CA GLU A 136 18.56 37.78 9.12
C GLU A 136 18.31 37.40 10.58
N ARG A 137 17.54 36.33 10.84
CA ARG A 137 17.35 35.80 12.21
C ARG A 137 18.69 35.45 12.86
N THR A 138 19.54 34.78 12.09
CA THR A 138 20.88 34.35 12.52
C THR A 138 21.80 35.57 12.72
N ARG A 139 21.79 36.54 11.79
CA ARG A 139 22.55 37.80 11.86
C ARG A 139 22.21 38.57 13.12
N LEU A 140 20.93 38.83 13.37
CA LEU A 140 20.45 39.62 14.50
C LEU A 140 20.84 39.01 15.85
N ARG A 141 20.67 37.69 16.00
CA ARG A 141 21.11 36.97 17.22
C ARG A 141 22.63 37.06 17.42
N GLN A 142 23.42 36.85 16.36
CA GLN A 142 24.87 36.91 16.43
C GLN A 142 25.40 38.33 16.68
N ALA A 143 24.80 39.35 16.08
CA ALA A 143 25.18 40.76 16.26
C ALA A 143 25.01 41.24 17.71
N HIS A 144 24.02 40.71 18.43
CA HIS A 144 23.85 40.93 19.87
C HIS A 144 24.67 39.99 20.77
N GLY A 145 25.43 39.06 20.20
CA GLY A 145 26.22 38.09 20.95
C GLY A 145 25.41 37.00 21.67
N LEU A 146 24.12 36.84 21.33
CA LEU A 146 23.25 35.85 21.98
C LEU A 146 23.57 34.42 21.51
N THR A 147 23.75 33.50 22.45
CA THR A 147 23.84 32.07 22.16
C THR A 147 22.45 31.48 21.93
N LEU A 148 22.40 30.34 21.22
CA LEU A 148 21.15 29.57 21.04
C LEU A 148 20.56 29.13 22.38
N ASP A 149 21.39 28.88 23.41
CA ASP A 149 20.93 28.47 24.73
C ASP A 149 20.26 29.63 25.49
N GLN A 150 20.81 30.85 25.38
CA GLN A 150 20.23 32.04 25.99
C GLN A 150 18.84 32.35 25.41
N VAL A 151 18.70 32.26 24.08
CA VAL A 151 17.40 32.43 23.40
C VAL A 151 16.44 31.30 23.78
N ALA A 152 16.92 30.06 23.86
CA ALA A 152 16.10 28.91 24.25
C ALA A 152 15.57 29.03 25.69
N VAL A 153 16.42 29.44 26.63
CA VAL A 153 16.04 29.70 28.03
C VAL A 153 15.03 30.84 28.15
N ALA A 154 15.27 31.97 27.45
CA ALA A 154 14.36 33.11 27.47
C ALA A 154 12.96 32.77 26.93
N LEU A 155 12.89 31.90 25.92
CA LEU A 155 11.65 31.46 25.29
C LEU A 155 11.08 30.15 25.85
N LYS A 156 11.71 29.58 26.89
CA LYS A 156 11.35 28.30 27.54
C LYS A 156 11.28 27.09 26.59
N VAL A 157 12.07 27.09 25.52
CA VAL A 157 12.20 25.99 24.55
C VAL A 157 13.56 25.29 24.65
N GLN A 158 13.76 24.23 23.86
CA GLN A 158 15.07 23.58 23.75
C GLN A 158 15.97 24.31 22.74
N ARG A 159 17.29 24.26 22.94
CA ARG A 159 18.32 24.75 22.00
C ARG A 159 18.09 24.25 20.57
N ALA A 160 17.73 22.98 20.43
CA ALA A 160 17.46 22.35 19.14
C ALA A 160 16.27 22.99 18.40
N THR A 161 15.27 23.49 19.14
CA THR A 161 14.09 24.17 18.61
C THR A 161 14.49 25.52 17.99
N VAL A 162 15.25 26.36 18.71
CA VAL A 162 15.76 27.64 18.18
C VAL A 162 16.66 27.43 16.97
N SER A 163 17.55 26.44 17.02
CA SER A 163 18.36 26.04 15.86
C SER A 163 17.50 25.56 14.68
N GLY A 164 16.34 24.94 14.95
CA GLY A 164 15.36 24.56 13.94
C GLY A 164 14.69 25.76 13.27
N TRP A 165 14.36 26.81 14.04
CA TRP A 165 13.74 28.05 13.56
C TRP A 165 14.67 28.94 12.73
N GLU A 166 15.96 28.98 13.07
CA GLU A 166 16.99 29.69 12.29
C GLU A 166 17.36 28.93 11.01
N ALA A 167 17.40 27.59 11.07
CA ALA A 167 17.71 26.75 9.91
C ALA A 167 16.49 26.42 9.01
N GLY A 168 15.31 26.99 9.28
CA GLY A 168 14.08 26.72 8.51
C GLY A 168 13.57 25.28 8.56
N ARG A 169 14.04 24.45 9.51
CA ARG A 169 13.64 23.04 9.66
C ARG A 169 12.29 22.87 10.36
N ILE A 170 11.93 23.85 11.21
CA ILE A 170 10.69 23.92 11.97
C ILE A 170 10.30 25.40 12.00
N GLU A 171 9.03 25.75 11.85
CA GLU A 171 8.56 27.12 12.13
C GLU A 171 8.10 27.26 13.59
N PRO A 172 8.29 28.43 14.22
CA PRO A 172 7.74 28.68 15.54
C PRO A 172 6.21 28.80 15.48
N VAL A 173 5.54 28.28 16.51
CA VAL A 173 4.07 28.35 16.70
C VAL A 173 3.74 29.26 17.88
N PRO A 174 2.52 29.82 17.98
CA PRO A 174 2.10 30.56 19.17
C PRO A 174 2.05 29.65 20.41
N PRO A 175 2.39 30.17 21.62
CA PRO A 175 2.79 31.54 21.91
C PRO A 175 4.27 31.85 21.63
N GLU A 176 5.14 30.85 21.45
CA GLU A 176 6.60 31.07 21.32
C GLU A 176 6.98 31.89 20.09
N ARG A 177 6.19 31.82 19.01
CA ARG A 177 6.33 32.64 17.80
C ARG A 177 6.28 34.13 18.08
N GLU A 178 5.39 34.57 18.95
CA GLU A 178 5.20 36.00 19.26
C GLU A 178 6.40 36.53 20.06
N ALA A 179 6.82 35.77 21.09
CA ALA A 179 7.99 36.09 21.87
C ALA A 179 9.28 36.07 21.02
N TYR A 180 9.41 35.15 20.07
CA TYR A 180 10.54 35.11 19.13
C TYR A 180 10.50 36.24 18.09
N ALA A 181 9.32 36.58 17.54
CA ALA A 181 9.14 37.70 16.64
C ALA A 181 9.54 39.03 17.31
N ARG A 182 9.05 39.27 18.53
CA ARG A 182 9.35 40.47 19.33
C ARG A 182 10.83 40.57 19.72
N LEU A 183 11.48 39.43 19.99
CA LEU A 183 12.93 39.40 20.19
C LEU A 183 13.65 39.86 18.90
N LEU A 184 13.32 39.30 17.75
CA LEU A 184 13.94 39.64 16.47
C LEU A 184 13.69 41.11 16.07
N GLU A 185 12.49 41.63 16.29
CA GLU A 185 12.15 43.05 16.10
C GLU A 185 13.04 43.97 16.94
N LYS A 186 13.18 43.68 18.24
CA LYS A 186 14.03 44.47 19.14
C LYS A 186 15.52 44.36 18.81
N LEU A 187 15.96 43.22 18.29
CA LEU A 187 17.32 43.08 17.76
C LEU A 187 17.50 43.88 16.44
N ALA A 188 16.49 43.95 15.57
CA ALA A 188 16.56 44.72 14.34
C ALA A 188 16.63 46.24 14.60
N GLU A 189 15.97 46.75 15.66
CA GLU A 189 16.12 48.13 16.12
C GLU A 189 17.56 48.45 16.59
N LEU A 190 18.22 47.50 17.26
CA LEU A 190 19.58 47.66 17.78
C LEU A 190 20.66 47.43 16.72
N TYR A 191 20.38 46.58 15.73
CA TYR A 191 21.31 46.17 14.67
C TYR A 191 20.66 46.34 13.29
N PRO A 192 20.36 47.57 12.86
CA PRO A 192 19.79 47.81 11.54
C PRO A 192 20.63 47.17 10.44
N ALA A 193 19.97 46.72 9.37
CA ALA A 193 20.66 46.15 8.23
C ALA A 193 21.55 47.23 7.56
N PRO A 194 22.79 46.91 7.16
CA PRO A 194 23.60 47.85 6.39
C PRO A 194 22.86 48.19 5.09
N ALA A 195 22.85 49.49 4.75
CA ALA A 195 22.20 49.94 3.53
C ALA A 195 22.76 49.18 2.31
N PRO A 196 21.90 48.74 1.35
CA PRO A 196 22.37 47.98 0.20
C PRO A 196 23.36 48.83 -0.59
N ALA A 197 24.59 48.33 -0.74
CA ALA A 197 25.57 48.93 -1.61
C ALA A 197 24.99 49.00 -3.03
N SER A 198 25.08 50.18 -3.65
CA SER A 198 24.65 50.43 -5.02
C SER A 198 25.23 49.38 -5.97
N ALA A 199 24.36 48.69 -6.72
CA ALA A 199 24.80 47.74 -7.73
C ALA A 199 25.74 48.42 -8.75
N PRO A 200 26.81 47.75 -9.21
CA PRO A 200 27.66 48.29 -10.27
C PRO A 200 26.85 48.43 -11.57
N ALA A 201 27.07 49.54 -12.28
CA ALA A 201 26.34 49.88 -13.49
C ALA A 201 26.55 48.84 -14.62
N PRO A 202 25.54 48.61 -15.48
CA PRO A 202 25.66 47.69 -16.61
C PRO A 202 26.70 48.20 -17.63
N ALA A 203 27.48 47.29 -18.19
CA ALA A 203 28.42 47.58 -19.27
C ALA A 203 27.68 48.00 -20.55
N PRO A 204 28.27 48.89 -21.39
CA PRO A 204 27.62 49.36 -22.61
C PRO A 204 27.47 48.24 -23.64
N ALA A 205 26.36 48.27 -24.39
CA ALA A 205 26.08 47.35 -25.47
C ALA A 205 27.00 47.59 -26.68
N PRO A 206 27.34 46.55 -27.48
CA PRO A 206 28.06 46.72 -28.73
C PRO A 206 27.15 47.30 -29.83
N ASP A 207 27.70 48.17 -30.66
CA ASP A 207 27.02 48.79 -31.81
C ASP A 207 26.66 47.78 -32.92
N PRO A 208 25.63 48.08 -33.75
CA PRO A 208 25.08 47.13 -34.70
C PRO A 208 25.93 46.95 -35.97
N ALA A 209 26.06 45.70 -36.42
CA ALA A 209 26.63 45.36 -37.73
C ALA A 209 25.64 45.71 -38.88
N PRO A 210 26.15 46.08 -40.08
CA PRO A 210 25.31 46.50 -41.20
C PRO A 210 24.59 45.35 -41.91
N ALA A 211 23.47 45.70 -42.56
CA ALA A 211 22.57 44.79 -43.28
C ALA A 211 23.17 44.25 -44.62
N PRO A 212 22.64 43.16 -45.20
CA PRO A 212 23.35 42.36 -46.20
C PRO A 212 23.23 42.86 -47.65
N GLY A 213 24.32 42.72 -48.41
CA GLY A 213 24.39 42.95 -49.85
C GLY A 213 24.47 41.66 -50.66
N THR A 214 23.68 41.61 -51.72
CA THR A 214 23.39 40.48 -52.64
C THR A 214 24.55 39.88 -53.45
N ALA A 215 24.41 38.57 -53.71
CA ALA A 215 24.76 37.82 -54.94
C ALA A 215 26.24 37.59 -55.35
N GLY A 216 26.52 36.35 -55.78
CA GLY A 216 27.78 35.93 -56.43
C GLY A 216 27.90 34.41 -56.55
N GLU A 217 28.03 33.90 -57.77
CA GLU A 217 27.99 32.46 -58.09
C GLU A 217 29.36 31.73 -58.01
N ALA A 218 29.31 30.48 -57.51
CA ALA A 218 29.91 29.27 -58.08
C ALA A 218 31.45 29.02 -58.18
N VAL A 219 31.73 27.72 -58.41
CA VAL A 219 32.92 27.07 -59.01
C VAL A 219 34.08 26.59 -58.11
N VAL A 220 34.08 25.26 -57.90
CA VAL A 220 35.19 24.28 -58.02
C VAL A 220 36.66 24.76 -57.92
N GLY A 221 37.43 24.16 -56.99
CA GLY A 221 38.90 24.21 -56.98
C GLY A 221 39.53 23.01 -56.24
N ARG A 222 40.57 22.39 -56.80
CA ARG A 222 41.09 21.06 -56.39
C ARG A 222 42.59 21.10 -56.03
N ALA A 223 42.91 20.58 -54.84
CA ALA A 223 44.18 19.99 -54.39
C ALA A 223 45.50 20.81 -54.43
N VAL A 224 46.40 20.56 -53.46
CA VAL A 224 47.69 19.83 -53.62
C VAL A 224 48.55 19.99 -52.35
N VAL A 225 49.33 18.96 -52.02
CA VAL A 225 50.30 18.90 -50.90
C VAL A 225 51.72 19.18 -51.43
N PRO A 226 52.63 19.75 -50.63
CA PRO A 226 53.86 19.00 -50.28
C PRO A 226 54.25 19.17 -48.79
N ALA A 227 54.56 18.12 -48.03
CA ALA A 227 55.70 17.20 -48.10
C ALA A 227 56.97 17.72 -47.40
N SER A 228 57.36 17.05 -46.31
CA SER A 228 58.75 16.75 -45.91
C SER A 228 58.71 15.79 -44.72
N GLY A 229 59.79 15.06 -44.45
CA GLY A 229 59.83 14.21 -43.26
C GLY A 229 61.11 13.39 -43.11
N ARG A 230 61.04 12.46 -42.14
CA ARG A 230 61.87 11.26 -41.93
C ARG A 230 63.03 11.37 -40.91
N VAL A 231 63.18 10.24 -40.20
CA VAL A 231 64.35 9.70 -39.46
C VAL A 231 64.36 9.86 -37.92
N VAL A 232 64.85 8.78 -37.29
CA VAL A 232 64.86 8.30 -35.88
C VAL A 232 66.33 8.30 -35.37
N PRO A 233 66.79 7.68 -34.24
CA PRO A 233 66.18 7.23 -32.97
C PRO A 233 67.08 7.55 -31.72
N ALA A 234 66.85 6.82 -30.60
CA ALA A 234 67.84 6.29 -29.64
C ALA A 234 67.93 6.90 -28.21
N ALA A 235 68.69 6.22 -27.33
CA ALA A 235 68.53 6.22 -25.87
C ALA A 235 69.85 6.46 -25.09
N GLU A 236 69.75 6.91 -23.82
CA GLU A 236 70.76 6.90 -22.74
C GLU A 236 69.97 7.08 -21.40
N ARG A 237 70.22 6.44 -20.24
CA ARG A 237 71.38 5.96 -19.43
C ARG A 237 71.98 6.96 -18.42
N ARG A 238 71.65 6.68 -17.13
CA ARG A 238 72.44 6.83 -15.88
C ARG A 238 72.69 8.21 -15.24
N GLU A 239 72.22 8.34 -14.00
CA GLU A 239 72.94 8.59 -12.71
C GLU A 239 71.86 8.74 -11.60
N GLY A 240 72.05 8.54 -10.28
CA GLY A 240 73.15 7.94 -9.51
C GLY A 240 72.90 8.04 -7.98
N ASN A 241 73.32 7.01 -7.22
CA ASN A 241 73.65 7.00 -5.77
C ASN A 241 72.63 6.58 -4.66
N ALA A 242 73.15 5.70 -3.77
CA ALA A 242 72.82 5.30 -2.38
C ALA A 242 71.36 5.09 -1.87
N GLY A 243 71.04 4.03 -1.09
CA GLY A 243 71.83 2.84 -0.72
C GLY A 243 71.27 2.00 0.45
N PHE A 244 71.59 0.69 0.46
CA PHE A 244 71.53 -0.31 1.57
C PHE A 244 70.14 -0.70 2.17
N ALA A 245 69.83 -1.98 2.49
CA ALA A 245 70.53 -3.27 2.32
C ALA A 245 69.52 -4.45 2.21
N GLU A 246 69.75 -5.43 1.31
CA GLU A 246 70.03 -6.89 1.54
C GLU A 246 69.05 -7.69 2.45
N ARG A 247 68.63 -8.95 2.20
CA ARG A 247 68.94 -10.07 1.26
C ARG A 247 67.66 -10.97 1.20
N ALA A 248 67.19 -11.59 0.10
CA ALA A 248 67.75 -12.61 -0.82
C ALA A 248 68.11 -13.95 -0.11
N VAL A 249 67.82 -15.19 -0.58
CA VAL A 249 68.15 -15.86 -1.87
C VAL A 249 67.34 -17.20 -2.04
N ALA A 250 67.32 -17.80 -3.24
CA ALA A 250 66.79 -19.14 -3.61
C ALA A 250 67.72 -19.79 -4.71
N PRO A 251 67.44 -20.91 -5.45
CA PRO A 251 66.29 -21.86 -5.47
C PRO A 251 66.61 -23.39 -5.73
N ARG A 252 65.55 -24.26 -5.75
CA ARG A 252 65.47 -25.56 -6.52
C ARG A 252 66.45 -26.72 -6.12
N PRO A 253 66.38 -27.96 -6.70
CA PRO A 253 65.23 -28.84 -7.07
C PRO A 253 65.39 -30.38 -6.80
N ALA A 254 64.29 -31.16 -7.01
CA ALA A 254 64.20 -32.52 -7.61
C ALA A 254 64.52 -33.88 -6.87
N ARG A 255 63.53 -34.81 -7.01
CA ARG A 255 63.57 -36.25 -7.45
C ARG A 255 63.59 -37.47 -6.47
N THR A 256 62.67 -38.43 -6.77
CA THR A 256 62.70 -39.93 -6.61
C THR A 256 62.72 -40.53 -5.17
N ASP A 257 62.16 -41.71 -4.83
CA ASP A 257 61.48 -42.81 -5.57
C ASP A 257 60.67 -43.77 -4.64
N ARG A 258 59.67 -44.53 -5.18
CA ARG A 258 59.03 -45.79 -4.64
C ARG A 258 58.30 -45.70 -3.25
N THR A 259 57.26 -46.46 -2.90
CA THR A 259 56.64 -47.73 -3.37
C THR A 259 55.13 -47.79 -3.02
N ALA A 260 54.34 -48.68 -3.65
CA ALA A 260 52.92 -49.01 -3.32
C ALA A 260 52.83 -50.32 -2.45
N PRO A 261 51.66 -50.91 -2.06
CA PRO A 261 50.24 -50.56 -2.33
C PRO A 261 49.21 -50.72 -1.15
N SER A 262 48.00 -50.13 -1.27
CA SER A 262 46.68 -50.81 -1.05
C SER A 262 45.47 -49.82 -0.95
N THR A 263 44.46 -50.07 -1.82
CA THR A 263 42.98 -49.87 -1.76
C THR A 263 42.26 -48.78 -0.93
N PRO A 264 41.01 -48.38 -1.29
CA PRO A 264 40.53 -47.00 -1.11
C PRO A 264 39.61 -46.75 0.10
N ALA A 265 39.64 -45.51 0.60
CA ALA A 265 38.63 -44.95 1.50
C ALA A 265 38.05 -43.65 0.92
N SER A 266 36.72 -43.49 1.01
CA SER A 266 35.96 -42.36 0.47
C SER A 266 36.36 -41.03 1.13
N ARG A 267 36.65 -40.00 0.32
CA ARG A 267 36.95 -38.65 0.81
C ARG A 267 35.70 -37.79 0.95
N ARG A 268 35.31 -37.55 2.20
CA ARG A 268 34.47 -36.40 2.62
C ARG A 268 35.15 -35.08 2.16
N PRO A 269 34.45 -34.14 1.50
CA PRO A 269 34.96 -32.77 1.33
C PRO A 269 34.96 -32.05 2.68
N ALA A 270 36.06 -31.40 3.04
CA ALA A 270 36.18 -30.68 4.31
C ALA A 270 35.38 -29.37 4.30
N ALA A 271 34.72 -29.06 5.42
CA ALA A 271 33.92 -27.85 5.57
C ALA A 271 34.77 -26.57 5.46
N ARG A 272 34.30 -25.60 4.67
CA ARG A 272 34.83 -24.22 4.70
C ARG A 272 34.35 -23.53 5.98
N LYS A 273 35.30 -23.07 6.80
CA LYS A 273 35.05 -22.22 7.97
C LYS A 273 34.41 -20.89 7.52
N PRO A 274 33.21 -20.51 7.98
CA PRO A 274 32.61 -19.23 7.62
C PRO A 274 33.35 -18.08 8.30
N ALA A 275 33.53 -16.98 7.58
CA ALA A 275 34.03 -15.73 8.15
C ALA A 275 32.90 -15.02 8.92
N ALA A 276 33.24 -14.41 10.06
CA ALA A 276 32.27 -13.64 10.85
C ALA A 276 31.88 -12.35 10.09
N ALA A 277 30.60 -12.24 9.72
CA ALA A 277 30.00 -11.00 9.24
C ALA A 277 29.33 -10.28 10.42
N GLY A 278 29.59 -8.99 10.60
CA GLY A 278 29.14 -8.23 11.76
C GLY A 278 27.63 -8.01 11.79
N ALA A 279 26.98 -8.40 12.88
CA ALA A 279 25.63 -7.98 13.22
C ALA A 279 25.66 -6.69 14.06
N PRO A 280 24.65 -5.80 13.98
CA PRO A 280 24.56 -4.62 14.84
C PRO A 280 24.30 -5.02 16.29
N SER A 281 25.27 -4.77 17.17
CA SER A 281 25.19 -5.12 18.58
C SER A 281 24.31 -4.16 19.39
N GLY A 282 22.99 -4.35 19.31
CA GLY A 282 22.15 -4.14 20.49
C GLY A 282 22.27 -5.40 21.37
N ALA A 283 22.49 -5.25 22.68
CA ALA A 283 22.52 -6.40 23.57
C ALA A 283 21.17 -7.14 23.49
N ALA A 284 21.18 -8.39 23.02
CA ALA A 284 19.98 -9.20 22.92
C ALA A 284 19.36 -9.37 24.32
N ASP A 285 18.03 -9.27 24.40
CA ASP A 285 17.31 -9.58 25.64
C ASP A 285 17.61 -11.04 26.02
N PRO A 286 18.24 -11.34 27.17
CA PRO A 286 18.67 -12.69 27.52
C PRO A 286 17.53 -13.73 27.57
N ARG A 287 16.28 -13.26 27.67
CA ARG A 287 15.07 -14.11 27.60
C ARG A 287 14.84 -14.70 26.20
N PHE A 288 15.40 -14.08 25.18
CA PHE A 288 15.15 -14.33 23.75
C PHE A 288 16.45 -14.50 22.94
N GLU A 289 17.53 -14.95 23.58
CA GLU A 289 18.88 -15.00 22.98
C GLU A 289 18.97 -15.87 21.71
N ASN A 290 18.11 -16.88 21.60
CA ASN A 290 18.06 -17.80 20.45
C ASN A 290 17.10 -17.33 19.34
N GLY A 291 16.47 -16.16 19.53
CA GLY A 291 15.66 -15.48 18.52
C GLY A 291 14.16 -15.81 18.55
N PRO A 292 13.40 -15.31 17.56
CA PRO A 292 11.93 -15.37 17.56
C PRO A 292 11.35 -16.76 17.30
N LEU A 293 12.13 -17.68 16.73
CA LEU A 293 11.66 -18.96 16.23
C LEU A 293 12.78 -19.99 16.09
N ALA A 294 12.37 -21.26 16.03
CA ALA A 294 13.21 -22.35 15.56
C ALA A 294 12.46 -23.23 14.55
N VAL A 295 13.18 -23.80 13.59
CA VAL A 295 12.69 -24.90 12.75
C VAL A 295 13.09 -26.21 13.44
N ILE A 296 12.10 -27.01 13.81
CA ILE A 296 12.30 -28.33 14.44
C ILE A 296 12.33 -29.37 13.33
N ASP A 297 13.41 -30.13 13.26
CA ASP A 297 13.62 -31.23 12.32
C ASP A 297 14.22 -32.45 13.04
N VAL A 298 14.25 -33.58 12.34
CA VAL A 298 14.86 -34.82 12.84
C VAL A 298 15.92 -35.27 11.85
N ASP A 299 17.14 -35.50 12.34
CA ASP A 299 18.26 -35.89 11.49
C ASP A 299 18.24 -37.39 11.13
N ALA A 300 19.25 -37.81 10.36
CA ALA A 300 19.37 -39.20 9.90
C ALA A 300 19.66 -40.21 11.03
N ASP A 301 20.15 -39.75 12.18
CA ASP A 301 20.43 -40.58 13.36
C ASP A 301 19.24 -40.60 14.33
N GLY A 302 18.15 -39.87 14.00
CA GLY A 302 16.91 -39.79 14.79
C GLY A 302 16.94 -38.73 15.90
N GLN A 303 17.95 -37.87 15.93
CA GLN A 303 18.08 -36.79 16.89
C GLN A 303 17.21 -35.59 16.48
N VAL A 304 16.45 -35.05 17.44
CA VAL A 304 15.60 -33.88 17.21
C VAL A 304 16.43 -32.62 17.40
N LEU A 305 16.44 -31.76 16.38
CA LEU A 305 17.25 -30.55 16.31
C LEU A 305 16.37 -29.31 16.10
N ALA A 306 16.72 -28.22 16.77
CA ALA A 306 16.09 -26.92 16.60
C ALA A 306 17.05 -25.95 15.90
N TYR A 307 16.77 -25.64 14.63
CA TYR A 307 17.52 -24.68 13.83
C TYR A 307 17.01 -23.26 14.12
N CYS A 308 17.81 -22.50 14.85
CA CYS A 308 17.52 -21.14 15.30
C CYS A 308 18.06 -20.09 14.31
N THR A 309 17.63 -18.84 14.50
CA THR A 309 18.13 -17.72 13.69
C THR A 309 19.62 -17.49 13.93
N GLY A 310 20.37 -17.13 12.87
CA GLY A 310 21.82 -16.93 12.96
C GLY A 310 22.67 -18.21 12.80
N GLY A 311 22.04 -19.36 12.51
CA GLY A 311 22.75 -20.62 12.27
C GLY A 311 23.08 -21.42 13.53
N LEU A 312 22.54 -21.01 14.69
CA LEU A 312 22.56 -21.81 15.91
C LEU A 312 21.67 -23.05 15.73
N VAL A 313 22.13 -24.19 16.23
CA VAL A 313 21.35 -25.43 16.34
C VAL A 313 21.36 -25.87 17.79
N LEU A 314 20.19 -26.20 18.33
CA LEU A 314 20.00 -26.70 19.69
C LEU A 314 19.54 -28.16 19.65
N ASP A 315 20.01 -28.96 20.61
CA ASP A 315 19.46 -30.28 20.88
C ASP A 315 18.09 -30.17 21.55
N VAL A 316 17.14 -31.00 21.14
CA VAL A 316 15.76 -30.96 21.64
C VAL A 316 15.47 -32.27 22.40
N PRO A 317 15.60 -32.30 23.75
CA PRO A 317 15.40 -33.51 24.56
C PRO A 317 13.93 -33.92 24.72
N ALA A 318 13.03 -33.39 23.89
CA ALA A 318 11.59 -33.55 24.02
C ALA A 318 11.06 -34.65 23.10
N GLY A 319 10.79 -35.84 23.66
CA GLY A 319 10.15 -36.96 22.95
C GLY A 319 8.62 -36.92 22.84
N SER A 320 7.97 -35.77 23.10
CA SER A 320 6.53 -35.60 22.94
C SER A 320 6.16 -34.14 22.65
N LEU A 321 5.01 -33.90 22.01
CA LEU A 321 4.59 -32.52 21.70
C LEU A 321 4.35 -31.65 22.95
N PRO A 322 3.76 -32.16 24.06
CA PRO A 322 3.71 -31.40 25.31
C PRO A 322 5.10 -31.07 25.87
N SER A 323 6.05 -32.03 25.88
CA SER A 323 7.40 -31.74 26.38
C SER A 323 8.18 -30.78 25.47
N LEU A 324 7.90 -30.75 24.17
CA LEU A 324 8.46 -29.75 23.25
C LEU A 324 7.98 -28.33 23.61
N VAL A 325 6.70 -28.18 23.97
CA VAL A 325 6.12 -26.89 24.39
C VAL A 325 6.72 -26.43 25.73
N GLU A 326 6.91 -27.32 26.69
CA GLU A 326 7.58 -27.00 27.96
C GLU A 326 9.05 -26.60 27.76
N TRP A 327 9.83 -27.39 27.01
CA TRP A 327 11.22 -27.08 26.66
C TRP A 327 11.36 -25.72 25.95
N THR A 328 10.43 -25.42 25.04
CA THR A 328 10.39 -24.13 24.31
C THR A 328 10.26 -22.92 25.25
N LEU A 329 9.52 -23.07 26.34
CA LEU A 329 9.25 -22.00 27.30
C LEU A 329 10.27 -21.94 28.44
N ALA A 330 10.83 -23.08 28.85
CA ALA A 330 11.76 -23.17 29.98
C ALA A 330 13.24 -23.04 29.59
N GLU A 331 13.64 -23.59 28.44
CA GLU A 331 15.05 -23.82 28.10
C GLU A 331 15.46 -23.18 26.77
N ALA A 332 14.60 -23.22 25.75
CA ALA A 332 14.96 -22.82 24.39
C ALA A 332 15.22 -21.30 24.22
N ARG A 333 14.81 -20.45 25.18
CA ARG A 333 14.97 -18.97 25.15
C ARG A 333 14.55 -18.36 23.80
N LEU A 334 13.39 -18.78 23.31
CA LEU A 334 12.78 -18.32 22.07
C LEU A 334 11.70 -17.27 22.35
N GLY A 335 11.57 -16.30 21.44
CA GLY A 335 10.57 -15.23 21.48
C GLY A 335 11.13 -13.91 20.96
N ALA A 336 10.38 -12.82 21.09
CA ALA A 336 10.90 -11.49 20.77
C ALA A 336 10.32 -10.41 21.70
N PRO A 337 11.09 -9.34 21.99
CA PRO A 337 10.61 -8.24 22.81
C PRO A 337 9.42 -7.51 22.16
N ARG A 338 8.54 -6.96 23.00
CA ARG A 338 7.38 -6.16 22.57
C ARG A 338 7.78 -5.01 21.64
N LEU A 339 6.96 -4.77 20.62
CA LEU A 339 7.19 -3.67 19.66
C LEU A 339 6.79 -2.28 20.20
N ALA A 340 5.97 -2.21 21.25
CA ALA A 340 5.52 -0.98 21.89
C ALA A 340 5.48 -1.14 23.41
N GLY A 341 5.67 -0.05 24.17
CA GLY A 341 5.71 -0.07 25.64
C GLY A 341 4.49 -0.73 26.31
N PRO A 342 3.25 -0.33 25.97
CA PRO A 342 2.03 -1.01 26.44
C PRO A 342 1.80 -2.42 25.87
N GLY A 343 2.66 -2.87 24.96
CA GLY A 343 2.54 -4.12 24.24
C GLY A 343 3.02 -5.34 25.03
N LYS A 344 2.95 -6.50 24.37
CA LYS A 344 3.35 -7.80 24.92
C LYS A 344 4.52 -8.34 24.11
N ASP A 345 5.42 -9.04 24.79
CA ASP A 345 6.48 -9.78 24.13
C ASP A 345 5.85 -10.87 23.23
N ALA A 346 6.45 -11.11 22.07
CA ALA A 346 5.95 -12.03 21.07
C ALA A 346 6.22 -13.48 21.50
N ASP A 347 5.18 -14.31 21.37
CA ASP A 347 5.25 -15.73 21.66
C ASP A 347 6.27 -16.43 20.75
N PRO A 348 7.07 -17.41 21.24
CA PRO A 348 7.94 -18.22 20.41
C PRO A 348 7.17 -18.96 19.32
N LEU A 349 7.80 -19.10 18.15
CA LEU A 349 7.29 -19.87 17.02
C LEU A 349 8.16 -21.12 16.79
N LEU A 350 7.53 -22.28 16.73
CA LEU A 350 8.15 -23.50 16.22
C LEU A 350 7.63 -23.77 14.81
N VAL A 351 8.54 -24.12 13.91
CA VAL A 351 8.21 -24.54 12.54
C VAL A 351 8.51 -26.04 12.45
N LEU A 352 7.48 -26.88 12.26
CA LEU A 352 7.66 -28.33 12.27
C LEU A 352 7.82 -28.84 10.83
N THR A 353 8.96 -29.49 10.53
CA THR A 353 9.20 -30.19 9.26
C THR A 353 8.42 -31.51 9.19
N ALA A 354 8.39 -32.16 8.01
CA ALA A 354 7.77 -33.47 7.87
C ALA A 354 8.38 -34.54 8.83
N PRO A 355 9.71 -34.72 8.96
CA PRO A 355 10.29 -35.64 9.94
C PRO A 355 9.89 -35.32 11.39
N ALA A 356 9.82 -34.03 11.77
CA ALA A 356 9.36 -33.63 13.09
C ALA A 356 7.88 -33.96 13.33
N LEU A 357 7.01 -33.81 12.32
CA LEU A 357 5.61 -34.24 12.43
C LEU A 357 5.52 -35.76 12.69
N GLU A 358 6.25 -36.58 11.94
CA GLU A 358 6.26 -38.05 12.12
C GLU A 358 6.73 -38.43 13.52
N HIS A 359 7.84 -37.84 13.99
CA HIS A 359 8.39 -38.07 15.34
C HIS A 359 7.38 -37.71 16.44
N TYR A 360 6.65 -36.61 16.30
CA TYR A 360 5.62 -36.19 17.25
C TYR A 360 4.24 -36.83 17.02
N GLY A 361 4.14 -37.83 16.14
CA GLY A 361 2.90 -38.57 15.87
C GLY A 361 1.80 -37.71 15.25
N LEU A 362 2.17 -36.71 14.45
CA LEU A 362 1.29 -35.85 13.66
C LEU A 362 1.30 -36.31 12.18
N PRO A 363 0.18 -36.16 11.44
CA PRO A 363 0.17 -36.52 10.02
C PRO A 363 1.01 -35.53 9.20
N VAL A 364 1.87 -36.03 8.31
CA VAL A 364 2.70 -35.17 7.43
C VAL A 364 1.84 -34.30 6.51
N THR A 365 0.75 -34.86 5.99
CA THR A 365 -0.25 -34.19 5.16
C THR A 365 -1.64 -34.38 5.75
N LEU A 366 -2.50 -33.36 5.65
CA LEU A 366 -3.90 -33.46 6.05
C LEU A 366 -4.71 -34.29 5.04
N GLY A 367 -5.58 -35.16 5.54
CA GLY A 367 -6.61 -35.82 4.72
C GLY A 367 -7.63 -34.81 4.17
N GLU A 368 -8.47 -35.22 3.21
CA GLU A 368 -9.38 -34.27 2.53
C GLU A 368 -10.36 -33.59 3.50
N GLU A 369 -10.96 -34.35 4.43
CA GLU A 369 -11.86 -33.80 5.45
C GLU A 369 -11.13 -32.82 6.40
N GLU A 370 -9.90 -33.15 6.80
CA GLU A 370 -9.06 -32.31 7.67
C GLU A 370 -8.60 -31.02 6.94
N ARG A 371 -8.34 -31.12 5.64
CA ARG A 371 -7.99 -30.00 4.74
C ARG A 371 -9.17 -29.06 4.57
N ILE A 372 -10.39 -29.59 4.43
CA ILE A 372 -11.64 -28.82 4.40
C ILE A 372 -11.92 -28.17 5.77
N ALA A 373 -11.72 -28.92 6.87
CA ALA A 373 -11.86 -28.41 8.24
C ALA A 373 -10.75 -27.41 8.64
N GLY A 374 -9.61 -27.44 7.94
CA GLY A 374 -8.41 -26.66 8.24
C GLY A 374 -7.68 -27.08 9.52
N ARG A 375 -7.94 -28.28 10.04
CA ARG A 375 -7.43 -28.80 11.33
C ARG A 375 -7.58 -30.32 11.45
N ILE A 376 -6.70 -30.95 12.24
CA ILE A 376 -6.87 -32.35 12.66
C ILE A 376 -8.00 -32.48 13.71
N PRO A 377 -8.64 -33.66 13.87
CA PRO A 377 -9.71 -33.88 14.83
C PRO A 377 -9.29 -33.68 16.30
N GLU A 378 -10.24 -33.23 17.13
CA GLU A 378 -10.03 -33.12 18.60
C GLU A 378 -9.83 -34.49 19.27
N SER A 379 -10.22 -35.58 18.60
CA SER A 379 -9.96 -36.96 19.01
C SER A 379 -8.54 -37.45 18.70
N HIS A 380 -7.72 -36.68 17.97
CA HIS A 380 -6.35 -37.05 17.60
C HIS A 380 -5.43 -37.16 18.83
N GLN A 381 -4.49 -38.09 18.81
CA GLN A 381 -3.70 -38.43 20.01
C GLN A 381 -2.81 -37.27 20.50
N ALA A 382 -2.17 -36.53 19.59
CA ALA A 382 -1.40 -35.33 19.96
C ALA A 382 -2.26 -34.25 20.64
N VAL A 383 -3.52 -34.07 20.22
CA VAL A 383 -4.46 -33.13 20.83
C VAL A 383 -4.88 -33.60 22.24
N LYS A 384 -5.15 -34.91 22.39
CA LYS A 384 -5.41 -35.53 23.70
C LYS A 384 -4.22 -35.42 24.66
N GLN A 385 -2.99 -35.57 24.16
CA GLN A 385 -1.77 -35.41 24.96
C GLN A 385 -1.62 -33.97 25.47
N LEU A 386 -1.82 -32.97 24.60
CA LEU A 386 -1.82 -31.56 25.00
C LEU A 386 -2.88 -31.28 26.07
N ALA A 387 -4.12 -31.72 25.86
CA ALA A 387 -5.21 -31.53 26.82
C ALA A 387 -4.94 -32.21 28.18
N ARG A 388 -4.33 -33.40 28.19
CA ARG A 388 -3.91 -34.11 29.42
C ARG A 388 -2.78 -33.38 30.17
N ALA A 389 -1.93 -32.67 29.44
CA ALA A 389 -0.90 -31.79 29.99
C ALA A 389 -1.42 -30.35 30.22
N GLU A 390 -2.73 -30.16 30.33
CA GLU A 390 -3.42 -28.89 30.61
C GLU A 390 -3.19 -27.76 29.57
N TRP A 391 -2.67 -28.11 28.39
CA TRP A 391 -2.50 -27.17 27.28
C TRP A 391 -3.80 -26.98 26.50
N GLN A 392 -4.12 -25.72 26.21
CA GLN A 392 -5.30 -25.34 25.43
C GLN A 392 -4.94 -24.95 24.00
N LEU A 393 -5.87 -25.22 23.08
CA LEU A 393 -5.86 -24.73 21.70
C LEU A 393 -6.92 -23.63 21.54
N THR A 394 -6.69 -22.73 20.59
CA THR A 394 -7.72 -21.74 20.23
C THR A 394 -8.92 -22.39 19.53
N LYS A 395 -10.02 -21.64 19.35
CA LYS A 395 -11.21 -22.08 18.57
C LYS A 395 -10.93 -22.47 17.10
N ARG A 396 -9.70 -22.30 16.59
CA ARG A 396 -9.27 -22.85 15.28
C ARG A 396 -8.77 -24.29 15.36
N GLY A 397 -8.55 -24.82 16.56
CA GLY A 397 -7.96 -26.14 16.79
C GLY A 397 -6.49 -26.22 16.37
N PHE A 398 -6.07 -27.44 16.04
CA PHE A 398 -4.71 -27.77 15.63
C PHE A 398 -4.65 -27.84 14.10
N GLY A 399 -4.27 -26.74 13.46
CA GLY A 399 -4.19 -26.60 11.99
C GLY A 399 -2.83 -26.11 11.52
N PRO A 400 -2.70 -25.68 10.25
CA PRO A 400 -1.42 -25.26 9.66
C PRO A 400 -0.71 -24.15 10.46
N TRP A 401 -1.52 -23.31 11.11
CA TRP A 401 -1.09 -22.43 12.19
C TRP A 401 -1.86 -22.80 13.45
N ALA A 402 -1.17 -23.22 14.50
CA ALA A 402 -1.76 -23.55 15.79
C ALA A 402 -1.16 -22.67 16.89
N ARG A 403 -1.94 -22.43 17.95
CA ARG A 403 -1.51 -21.72 19.15
C ARG A 403 -1.83 -22.59 20.35
N ILE A 404 -0.79 -23.01 21.05
CA ILE A 404 -0.83 -23.81 22.27
C ILE A 404 -0.58 -22.87 23.45
N TYR A 405 -1.45 -22.84 24.45
CA TYR A 405 -1.32 -21.91 25.58
C TYR A 405 -1.95 -22.45 26.88
N ARG A 406 -1.48 -21.96 28.02
CA ARG A 406 -2.23 -22.00 29.30
C ARG A 406 -2.79 -20.60 29.60
N PRO A 407 -3.88 -20.47 30.37
CA PRO A 407 -4.33 -19.18 30.89
C PRO A 407 -3.17 -18.43 31.57
N ALA A 408 -3.13 -17.10 31.44
CA ALA A 408 -2.04 -16.31 31.99
C ALA A 408 -2.16 -16.21 33.52
N THR A 409 -1.06 -16.46 34.23
CA THR A 409 -0.99 -16.37 35.70
C THR A 409 -0.34 -15.04 36.06
N GLY A 410 -1.14 -14.05 36.43
CA GLY A 410 -0.67 -12.68 36.60
C GLY A 410 -0.09 -12.10 35.30
N SER A 411 1.21 -11.78 35.30
CA SER A 411 1.95 -11.32 34.12
C SER A 411 2.52 -12.44 33.24
N GLU A 412 2.59 -13.67 33.75
CA GLU A 412 3.25 -14.78 33.05
C GLU A 412 2.35 -15.36 31.96
N ARG A 413 2.93 -15.58 30.77
CA ARG A 413 2.23 -16.07 29.58
C ARG A 413 2.91 -17.33 29.05
N ALA A 414 2.34 -18.49 29.36
CA ALA A 414 2.73 -19.76 28.75
C ALA A 414 2.03 -19.92 27.38
N CYS A 415 2.74 -19.67 26.29
CA CYS A 415 2.19 -19.70 24.94
C CYS A 415 3.25 -20.01 23.87
N VAL A 416 2.99 -20.99 23.01
CA VAL A 416 3.83 -21.34 21.85
C VAL A 416 2.97 -21.33 20.59
N GLN A 417 3.54 -20.82 19.50
CA GLN A 417 2.92 -20.80 18.16
C GLN A 417 3.55 -21.92 17.32
N LEU A 418 2.75 -22.57 16.47
CA LEU A 418 3.23 -23.56 15.51
C LEU A 418 2.96 -23.11 14.07
N CYS A 419 3.92 -23.37 13.18
CA CYS A 419 3.81 -23.28 11.73
C CYS A 419 4.11 -24.65 11.14
N ILE A 420 3.23 -25.17 10.27
CA ILE A 420 3.37 -26.50 9.66
C ILE A 420 3.39 -26.34 8.13
N PRO A 421 4.57 -26.24 7.49
CA PRO A 421 4.69 -25.93 6.06
C PRO A 421 4.01 -26.95 5.15
N SER A 422 4.09 -28.24 5.47
CA SER A 422 3.44 -29.33 4.71
C SER A 422 1.91 -29.28 4.73
N TRP A 423 1.31 -28.57 5.69
CA TRP A 423 -0.13 -28.29 5.74
C TRP A 423 -0.48 -26.94 5.09
N ASN A 424 0.40 -26.39 4.24
CA ASN A 424 0.24 -25.11 3.55
C ASN A 424 0.15 -23.89 4.51
N ALA A 425 0.88 -23.92 5.63
CA ALA A 425 1.03 -22.75 6.51
C ALA A 425 1.71 -21.57 5.78
N LEU A 426 2.68 -21.88 4.91
CA LEU A 426 3.45 -20.94 4.11
C LEU A 426 2.92 -20.93 2.66
N ASP A 427 1.76 -20.29 2.46
CA ASP A 427 1.13 -20.11 1.14
C ASP A 427 2.11 -19.64 0.07
N ALA A 428 2.36 -20.47 -0.94
CA ALA A 428 3.36 -20.26 -1.99
C ALA A 428 3.18 -18.95 -2.78
N ARG A 429 1.97 -18.38 -2.82
CA ARG A 429 1.71 -17.07 -3.46
C ARG A 429 2.39 -15.90 -2.73
N HIS A 430 2.74 -16.10 -1.47
CA HIS A 430 3.36 -15.09 -0.61
C HIS A 430 4.77 -15.51 -0.19
N TRP A 431 4.97 -16.80 0.08
CA TRP A 431 6.21 -17.38 0.59
C TRP A 431 7.04 -18.15 -0.46
N GLY A 432 6.62 -18.16 -1.73
CA GLY A 432 7.36 -18.84 -2.81
C GLY A 432 7.62 -20.31 -2.49
N SER A 433 8.88 -20.73 -2.62
CA SER A 433 9.36 -22.08 -2.31
C SER A 433 9.76 -22.29 -0.84
N ALA A 434 9.50 -21.36 0.08
CA ALA A 434 10.00 -21.44 1.47
C ALA A 434 9.66 -22.77 2.17
N ALA A 435 8.46 -23.31 1.95
CA ALA A 435 8.03 -24.57 2.54
C ALA A 435 8.89 -25.79 2.16
N ALA A 436 9.72 -25.68 1.12
CA ALA A 436 10.64 -26.71 0.63
C ALA A 436 12.13 -26.38 0.86
N LEU A 437 12.44 -25.30 1.59
CA LEU A 437 13.82 -24.98 1.97
C LEU A 437 14.36 -25.92 3.05
N PRO A 438 15.68 -26.20 3.07
CA PRO A 438 16.33 -26.87 4.20
C PRO A 438 16.07 -26.13 5.54
N PRO A 439 16.10 -26.82 6.69
CA PRO A 439 15.73 -26.23 7.99
C PRO A 439 16.47 -24.94 8.34
N ALA A 440 17.79 -24.88 8.07
CA ALA A 440 18.62 -23.70 8.32
C ALA A 440 18.23 -22.50 7.43
N ASP A 441 17.93 -22.74 6.15
CA ASP A 441 17.53 -21.69 5.21
C ASP A 441 16.09 -21.21 5.47
N LEU A 442 15.21 -22.13 5.87
CA LEU A 442 13.86 -21.78 6.34
C LEU A 442 13.91 -20.94 7.63
N ALA A 443 14.79 -21.30 8.58
CA ALA A 443 15.04 -20.51 9.79
C ALA A 443 15.60 -19.12 9.45
N ARG A 444 16.48 -19.02 8.44
CA ARG A 444 16.99 -17.74 7.92
C ARG A 444 15.87 -16.88 7.33
N VAL A 445 15.06 -17.41 6.40
CA VAL A 445 13.95 -16.67 5.75
C VAL A 445 12.94 -16.16 6.78
N LEU A 446 12.43 -17.06 7.63
CA LEU A 446 11.40 -16.70 8.61
C LEU A 446 11.98 -15.80 9.70
N GLY A 447 13.25 -16.02 10.10
CA GLY A 447 13.96 -15.18 11.07
C GLY A 447 14.18 -13.76 10.58
N THR A 448 14.66 -13.59 9.35
CA THR A 448 14.82 -12.27 8.71
C THR A 448 13.47 -11.55 8.60
N TYR A 449 12.40 -12.25 8.19
CA TYR A 449 11.06 -11.69 8.18
C TYR A 449 10.59 -11.30 9.60
N ALA A 450 10.79 -12.16 10.59
CA ALA A 450 10.34 -11.94 11.97
C ALA A 450 11.03 -10.74 12.62
N ALA A 451 12.36 -10.62 12.46
CA ALA A 451 13.13 -9.49 12.94
C ALA A 451 12.69 -8.17 12.28
N ARG A 452 12.43 -8.19 10.97
CA ARG A 452 12.03 -6.99 10.21
C ARG A 452 10.58 -6.59 10.43
N VAL A 453 9.65 -7.53 10.52
CA VAL A 453 8.21 -7.27 10.60
C VAL A 453 7.66 -7.60 11.98
N LEU A 454 7.42 -8.89 12.23
CA LEU A 454 6.88 -9.49 13.46
C LEU A 454 6.99 -11.01 13.31
N THR A 455 7.24 -11.75 14.39
CA THR A 455 7.14 -13.22 14.39
C THR A 455 5.81 -13.68 13.77
N PRO A 456 5.82 -14.49 12.70
CA PRO A 456 4.59 -14.99 12.08
C PRO A 456 3.71 -15.77 13.06
N ARG A 457 2.40 -15.47 13.08
CA ARG A 457 1.39 -16.21 13.90
C ARG A 457 0.16 -16.60 13.07
N GLY A 458 0.37 -16.80 11.78
CA GLY A 458 -0.67 -16.94 10.77
C GLY A 458 -0.16 -16.53 9.39
N SER A 459 -1.07 -16.50 8.41
CA SER A 459 -0.74 -15.95 7.09
C SER A 459 -0.27 -14.50 7.18
N THR A 460 0.44 -14.02 6.15
CA THR A 460 0.89 -12.62 6.00
C THR A 460 -0.23 -11.61 6.29
N ALA A 461 -1.46 -11.89 5.85
CA ALA A 461 -2.64 -11.09 6.15
C ALA A 461 -3.00 -11.03 7.65
N VAL A 462 -2.86 -12.13 8.40
CA VAL A 462 -3.03 -12.15 9.85
C VAL A 462 -1.88 -11.40 10.51
N THR A 463 -0.64 -11.68 10.14
CA THR A 463 0.56 -11.01 10.68
C THR A 463 0.49 -9.48 10.47
N GLY A 464 -0.05 -9.00 9.35
CA GLY A 464 -0.25 -7.57 9.10
C GLY A 464 -1.28 -6.92 10.03
N LEU A 465 -2.30 -7.65 10.46
CA LEU A 465 -3.32 -7.23 11.42
C LEU A 465 -2.77 -7.26 12.86
N GLU A 466 -2.03 -8.31 13.20
CA GLU A 466 -1.34 -8.47 14.49
C GLU A 466 -0.27 -7.38 14.68
N LEU A 467 0.41 -6.96 13.61
CA LEU A 467 1.38 -5.86 13.65
C LEU A 467 0.72 -4.52 14.02
N MET A 468 -0.48 -4.22 13.50
CA MET A 468 -1.23 -3.01 13.88
C MET A 468 -1.53 -3.03 15.39
N THR A 469 -2.03 -4.16 15.90
CA THR A 469 -2.32 -4.37 17.34
C THR A 469 -1.05 -4.36 18.21
N ALA A 470 0.08 -4.87 17.72
CA ALA A 470 1.34 -4.91 18.47
C ALA A 470 1.99 -3.53 18.62
N LEU A 471 1.82 -2.66 17.62
CA LEU A 471 2.31 -1.28 17.61
C LEU A 471 1.36 -0.30 18.30
N HIS A 472 0.05 -0.56 18.21
CA HIS A 472 -1.01 0.18 18.90
C HIS A 472 -1.85 -0.77 19.78
N PRO A 473 -1.30 -1.24 20.92
CA PRO A 473 -2.01 -2.11 21.85
C PRO A 473 -3.34 -1.46 22.29
N PRO A 474 -4.42 -2.23 22.46
CA PRO A 474 -5.75 -1.68 22.76
C PRO A 474 -5.84 -1.13 24.19
N THR A 475 -4.98 -1.61 25.09
CA THR A 475 -4.93 -1.18 26.50
C THR A 475 -3.51 -0.88 26.95
N ARG A 476 -3.42 -0.08 28.01
CA ARG A 476 -2.19 0.26 28.73
C ARG A 476 -2.41 0.08 30.24
N ALA A 477 -1.35 -0.17 30.99
CA ALA A 477 -1.43 -0.20 32.44
C ALA A 477 -1.63 1.23 32.99
N SER A 478 -2.54 1.39 33.95
CA SER A 478 -2.76 2.64 34.68
C SER A 478 -1.53 3.02 35.51
N GLN A 479 -1.55 4.23 36.09
CA GLN A 479 -0.75 4.48 37.29
C GLN A 479 -1.18 3.50 38.40
N PRO A 480 -0.28 3.12 39.33
CA PRO A 480 -0.67 2.34 40.50
C PRO A 480 -1.78 3.04 41.30
N ASP A 481 -2.73 2.27 41.82
CA ASP A 481 -3.69 2.74 42.81
C ASP A 481 -3.05 2.85 44.22
N ALA A 482 -3.86 3.14 45.24
CA ALA A 482 -3.41 3.24 46.62
C ALA A 482 -2.79 1.94 47.17
N ASP A 483 -3.17 0.78 46.62
CA ASP A 483 -2.63 -0.54 46.97
C ASP A 483 -1.40 -0.92 46.10
N GLY A 484 -0.92 0.00 45.26
CA GLY A 484 0.17 -0.23 44.31
C GLY A 484 -0.22 -1.06 43.08
N ARG A 485 -1.50 -1.41 42.90
CA ARG A 485 -1.99 -2.25 41.81
C ARG A 485 -2.24 -1.42 40.55
N ARG A 486 -1.94 -2.00 39.38
CA ARG A 486 -2.19 -1.36 38.08
C ARG A 486 -3.37 -2.03 37.37
N HIS A 487 -4.24 -1.21 36.82
CA HIS A 487 -5.45 -1.62 36.10
C HIS A 487 -5.26 -1.49 34.59
N SER A 488 -5.99 -2.29 33.82
CA SER A 488 -6.01 -2.15 32.35
C SER A 488 -6.92 -0.97 31.97
N GLN A 489 -6.37 0.02 31.27
CA GLN A 489 -7.10 1.18 30.75
C GLN A 489 -6.99 1.24 29.23
N HIS A 490 -7.95 1.88 28.54
CA HIS A 490 -7.86 2.13 27.09
C HIS A 490 -6.54 2.85 26.73
N ASN A 491 -5.95 2.54 25.57
CA ASN A 491 -4.74 3.18 25.09
C ASN A 491 -5.04 4.23 23.99
N PRO A 492 -4.87 5.54 24.25
CA PRO A 492 -5.13 6.59 23.27
C PRO A 492 -4.40 6.35 21.95
N GLY A 493 -5.07 6.60 20.82
CA GLY A 493 -4.50 6.31 19.51
C GLY A 493 -4.53 4.81 19.12
N SER A 494 -5.31 3.99 19.82
CA SER A 494 -5.62 2.60 19.46
C SER A 494 -7.09 2.43 19.09
N LEU A 495 -7.48 1.26 18.58
CA LEU A 495 -8.88 0.92 18.27
C LEU A 495 -9.65 0.36 19.47
N GLY A 496 -9.05 0.31 20.66
CA GLY A 496 -9.69 -0.27 21.85
C GLY A 496 -9.89 -1.79 21.79
N THR A 497 -10.59 -2.33 22.79
CA THR A 497 -10.84 -3.77 22.98
C THR A 497 -12.07 -4.29 22.27
N ASP A 498 -13.02 -3.41 21.97
CA ASP A 498 -14.38 -3.76 21.59
C ASP A 498 -14.63 -3.47 20.11
N PRO A 499 -15.40 -4.31 19.40
CA PRO A 499 -15.77 -4.04 18.02
C PRO A 499 -16.64 -2.79 17.92
N VAL A 500 -16.50 -2.07 16.81
CA VAL A 500 -17.21 -0.82 16.53
C VAL A 500 -18.03 -1.00 15.26
N ASP A 501 -19.32 -0.64 15.31
CA ASP A 501 -20.18 -0.69 14.14
C ASP A 501 -19.74 0.30 13.05
N CYS A 502 -19.82 -0.14 11.80
CA CYS A 502 -19.57 0.71 10.64
C CYS A 502 -20.82 1.50 10.25
N ALA A 503 -20.65 2.57 9.47
CA ALA A 503 -21.80 3.28 8.90
C ALA A 503 -22.54 2.40 7.87
N PRO A 504 -23.85 2.58 7.66
CA PRO A 504 -24.61 1.78 6.68
C PRO A 504 -24.02 1.81 5.26
N CYS A 505 -23.49 2.96 4.83
CA CYS A 505 -22.82 3.10 3.53
C CYS A 505 -21.47 2.35 3.45
N GLU A 506 -20.76 2.18 4.56
CA GLU A 506 -19.48 1.46 4.64
C GLU A 506 -19.65 -0.07 4.68
N ALA A 507 -20.81 -0.53 5.16
CA ALA A 507 -21.14 -1.94 5.32
C ALA A 507 -21.05 -2.69 3.97
N PRO A 508 -20.34 -3.83 3.87
CA PRO A 508 -20.33 -4.65 2.66
C PRO A 508 -21.68 -5.35 2.46
N ASP A 509 -22.00 -5.71 1.22
CA ASP A 509 -23.30 -6.33 0.90
C ASP A 509 -23.53 -7.63 1.69
N GLY A 510 -24.74 -7.76 2.26
CA GLY A 510 -25.11 -8.84 3.16
C GLY A 510 -24.64 -8.69 4.62
N HIS A 511 -24.06 -7.55 5.02
CA HIS A 511 -23.81 -7.23 6.44
C HIS A 511 -25.11 -7.19 7.27
N PRO A 512 -25.10 -7.50 8.58
CA PRO A 512 -26.30 -7.45 9.44
C PRO A 512 -27.04 -6.10 9.43
N LEU A 513 -26.33 -4.96 9.37
CA LEU A 513 -26.92 -3.62 9.21
C LEU A 513 -27.74 -3.43 7.91
N LEU A 514 -27.71 -4.40 7.00
CA LEU A 514 -28.39 -4.38 5.70
C LEU A 514 -29.44 -5.51 5.60
N ALA A 515 -29.79 -6.16 6.72
CA ALA A 515 -30.70 -7.30 6.74
C ALA A 515 -32.12 -6.96 6.25
N ASP A 516 -32.55 -5.70 6.45
CA ASP A 516 -33.86 -5.20 6.04
C ASP A 516 -33.94 -4.79 4.56
N LEU A 517 -32.81 -4.79 3.83
CA LEU A 517 -32.83 -4.46 2.40
C LEU A 517 -33.51 -5.60 1.59
N PRO A 518 -34.30 -5.25 0.55
CA PRO A 518 -34.90 -6.26 -0.31
C PRO A 518 -33.86 -7.22 -0.90
N ARG A 519 -34.20 -8.52 -0.97
CA ARG A 519 -33.28 -9.62 -1.35
C ARG A 519 -32.51 -9.41 -2.67
N PHE A 520 -33.04 -8.61 -3.59
CA PHE A 520 -32.46 -8.32 -4.90
C PHE A 520 -32.09 -6.84 -5.07
N HIS A 521 -32.05 -6.07 -3.99
CA HIS A 521 -31.64 -4.67 -4.02
C HIS A 521 -30.16 -4.53 -4.37
N VAL A 522 -29.86 -3.73 -5.38
CA VAL A 522 -28.49 -3.42 -5.81
C VAL A 522 -28.21 -1.98 -5.38
N ARG A 523 -27.45 -1.82 -4.30
CA ARG A 523 -27.14 -0.49 -3.74
C ARG A 523 -26.33 0.36 -4.72
N GLY A 524 -26.84 1.55 -5.02
CA GLY A 524 -26.17 2.52 -5.87
C GLY A 524 -25.09 3.35 -5.13
N PRO A 525 -24.38 4.26 -5.84
CA PRO A 525 -23.37 5.14 -5.25
C PRO A 525 -23.89 6.02 -4.11
N ALA A 526 -25.18 6.40 -4.14
CA ALA A 526 -25.86 7.17 -3.09
C ALA A 526 -26.17 6.35 -1.81
N GLU A 527 -25.94 5.03 -1.81
CA GLU A 527 -26.27 4.12 -0.70
C GLU A 527 -25.04 3.37 -0.14
N LYS A 528 -23.91 3.43 -0.84
CA LYS A 528 -22.73 2.61 -0.55
C LYS A 528 -21.45 3.36 -0.90
N LEU A 529 -20.50 3.35 0.04
CA LEU A 529 -19.14 3.81 -0.13
C LEU A 529 -18.35 2.80 -0.99
N ASP A 530 -18.05 3.17 -2.23
CA ASP A 530 -17.32 2.30 -3.18
C ASP A 530 -15.87 2.75 -3.39
N GLU A 531 -15.11 2.79 -2.30
CA GLU A 531 -13.68 3.12 -2.33
C GLU A 531 -12.83 1.88 -2.65
N GLU A 532 -12.71 1.61 -3.94
CA GLU A 532 -11.81 0.59 -4.50
C GLU A 532 -10.70 1.21 -5.39
N ALA A 533 -9.68 0.42 -5.69
CA ALA A 533 -8.56 0.85 -6.55
C ALA A 533 -8.95 0.85 -8.03
N TYR A 534 -8.19 1.55 -8.87
CA TYR A 534 -8.53 1.70 -10.29
C TYR A 534 -8.61 0.37 -11.06
N ASP A 535 -9.60 0.26 -11.94
CA ASP A 535 -9.65 -0.69 -13.05
C ASP A 535 -10.32 0.02 -14.23
N TRP A 536 -9.51 0.84 -14.93
CA TRP A 536 -9.89 1.74 -16.02
C TRP A 536 -8.95 1.55 -17.21
N ALA A 537 -9.48 1.64 -18.41
CA ALA A 537 -8.73 1.77 -19.65
C ALA A 537 -9.58 2.48 -20.70
N ARG A 538 -8.92 2.97 -21.75
CA ARG A 538 -9.57 3.57 -22.93
C ARG A 538 -8.93 3.07 -24.22
N PRO A 539 -9.58 3.22 -25.39
CA PRO A 539 -8.93 3.12 -26.68
C PRO A 539 -7.70 4.03 -26.78
N LEU A 540 -6.71 3.63 -27.58
CA LEU A 540 -5.58 4.49 -27.93
C LEU A 540 -6.04 5.63 -28.84
N THR A 541 -5.37 6.78 -28.76
CA THR A 541 -5.49 7.84 -29.77
C THR A 541 -4.60 7.55 -30.97
N ASP A 542 -4.86 8.19 -32.10
CA ASP A 542 -4.03 8.04 -33.31
C ASP A 542 -2.53 8.34 -33.04
N GLU A 543 -2.21 9.32 -32.19
CA GLU A 543 -0.82 9.62 -31.82
C GLU A 543 -0.19 8.49 -30.99
N GLU A 544 -0.97 7.87 -30.11
CA GLU A 544 -0.50 6.75 -29.28
C GLU A 544 -0.32 5.47 -30.10
N CYS A 545 -1.17 5.24 -31.10
CA CYS A 545 -1.02 4.17 -32.09
C CYS A 545 0.26 4.29 -32.93
N MET A 546 0.79 5.52 -33.11
CA MET A 546 2.05 5.76 -33.81
C MET A 546 3.30 5.56 -32.93
N ARG A 547 3.13 5.26 -31.63
CA ARG A 547 4.24 4.90 -30.73
C ARG A 547 4.57 3.41 -30.87
N THR A 548 5.77 3.05 -30.45
CA THR A 548 6.29 1.68 -30.60
C THR A 548 5.92 0.77 -29.42
N HIS A 549 5.93 1.31 -28.19
CA HIS A 549 5.78 0.53 -26.97
C HIS A 549 4.64 1.01 -26.07
N LEU A 550 4.06 0.04 -25.35
CA LEU A 550 3.27 0.26 -24.14
C LEU A 550 4.16 -0.06 -22.94
N VAL A 551 4.35 0.89 -22.04
CA VAL A 551 5.24 0.76 -20.88
C VAL A 551 4.43 0.91 -19.59
N GLY A 552 4.45 -0.15 -18.76
CA GLY A 552 3.81 -0.19 -17.45
C GLY A 552 4.74 0.25 -16.33
N ILE A 553 4.32 1.27 -15.57
CA ILE A 553 4.96 1.73 -14.33
C ILE A 553 4.07 1.43 -13.13
N ASP A 554 4.61 0.75 -12.11
CA ASP A 554 3.86 0.37 -10.89
C ASP A 554 4.43 1.05 -9.66
N VAL A 555 3.55 1.57 -8.81
CA VAL A 555 3.92 2.32 -7.60
C VAL A 555 4.27 1.35 -6.46
N ASN A 556 5.55 1.33 -6.07
CA ASN A 556 6.04 0.47 -5.00
C ASN A 556 5.23 0.66 -3.71
N MET A 557 4.59 -0.42 -3.25
CA MET A 557 3.80 -0.47 -2.01
C MET A 557 2.77 0.67 -1.90
N ALA A 558 2.03 0.97 -2.97
CA ALA A 558 1.16 2.14 -3.06
C ALA A 558 0.20 2.28 -1.85
N PHE A 559 -0.46 1.19 -1.44
CA PHE A 559 -1.36 1.19 -0.29
C PHE A 559 -0.67 1.43 1.06
N ALA A 560 0.60 1.03 1.22
CA ALA A 560 1.37 1.39 2.42
C ALA A 560 1.68 2.90 2.42
N ALA A 561 2.10 3.45 1.27
CA ALA A 561 2.32 4.88 1.11
C ALA A 561 1.02 5.70 1.27
N GLY A 562 -0.14 5.15 0.89
CA GLY A 562 -1.46 5.74 1.13
C GLY A 562 -1.86 5.79 2.62
N ALA A 563 -1.36 4.85 3.44
CA ALA A 563 -1.58 4.83 4.89
C ALA A 563 -0.71 5.83 5.66
N ASN A 564 0.49 6.17 5.15
CA ASN A 564 1.47 7.03 5.82
C ASN A 564 0.93 8.44 6.15
N GLY A 565 0.77 8.79 7.42
CA GLY A 565 0.24 10.08 7.86
C GLY A 565 -1.25 10.26 7.63
N LEU A 566 -2.01 9.18 7.37
CA LEU A 566 -3.46 9.24 7.23
C LEU A 566 -4.10 9.39 8.62
N ASN A 567 -4.89 10.46 8.82
CA ASN A 567 -5.77 10.55 9.98
C ASN A 567 -6.96 9.61 9.78
N VAL A 568 -7.22 8.72 10.73
CA VAL A 568 -8.34 7.76 10.68
C VAL A 568 -9.14 7.83 11.96
N GLY A 569 -10.44 7.55 11.88
CA GLY A 569 -11.29 7.50 13.07
C GLY A 569 -10.91 6.30 13.96
N LEU A 570 -11.00 6.48 15.27
CA LEU A 570 -10.70 5.44 16.26
C LEU A 570 -12.01 4.88 16.86
N GLY A 571 -12.98 5.75 17.16
CA GLY A 571 -14.29 5.37 17.67
C GLY A 571 -15.37 5.14 16.60
N ALA A 572 -16.62 5.10 17.07
CA ALA A 572 -17.84 4.90 16.27
C ALA A 572 -18.15 6.09 15.35
N PRO A 573 -18.84 5.85 14.21
CA PRO A 573 -19.35 6.93 13.36
C PRO A 573 -20.50 7.69 14.05
N VAL A 574 -20.51 9.00 13.87
CA VAL A 574 -21.59 9.92 14.25
C VAL A 574 -22.23 10.44 12.97
N HIS A 575 -23.54 10.23 12.83
CA HIS A 575 -24.31 10.75 11.70
C HIS A 575 -24.58 12.25 11.88
N VAL A 576 -24.37 13.03 10.82
CA VAL A 576 -24.59 14.48 10.77
C VAL A 576 -25.22 14.87 9.43
N THR A 577 -26.16 15.81 9.46
CA THR A 577 -26.87 16.30 8.27
C THR A 577 -26.44 17.72 7.92
N ASN A 578 -26.35 18.01 6.61
CA ASN A 578 -25.81 19.26 6.03
C ASN A 578 -24.50 19.77 6.69
N PRO A 579 -23.48 18.92 6.93
CA PRO A 579 -22.27 19.34 7.64
C PRO A 579 -21.37 20.22 6.76
N VAL A 580 -20.66 21.16 7.38
CA VAL A 580 -19.51 21.80 6.75
C VAL A 580 -18.39 20.76 6.59
N PHE A 581 -17.81 20.66 5.39
CA PHE A 581 -16.73 19.72 5.13
C PHE A 581 -15.42 20.15 5.83
N ASP A 582 -14.85 19.25 6.64
CA ASP A 582 -13.50 19.40 7.21
C ASP A 582 -12.58 18.29 6.67
N PRO A 583 -11.53 18.61 5.88
CA PRO A 583 -10.59 17.62 5.37
C PRO A 583 -9.73 16.93 6.45
N LYS A 584 -9.74 17.40 7.70
CA LYS A 584 -9.05 16.77 8.83
C LYS A 584 -9.89 15.73 9.56
N LEU A 585 -11.22 15.83 9.47
CA LEU A 585 -12.18 14.99 10.19
C LEU A 585 -12.47 13.70 9.41
N PRO A 586 -12.03 12.51 9.88
CA PRO A 586 -12.24 11.28 9.14
C PRO A 586 -13.71 10.88 9.13
N GLY A 587 -14.21 10.51 7.96
CA GLY A 587 -15.60 10.14 7.76
C GLY A 587 -15.91 9.74 6.33
N SER A 588 -17.14 9.28 6.17
CA SER A 588 -17.81 8.95 4.91
C SER A 588 -18.84 10.06 4.64
N TRP A 589 -18.82 10.66 3.45
CA TRP A 589 -19.56 11.88 3.12
C TRP A 589 -20.42 11.66 1.87
N LEU A 590 -21.71 12.02 1.92
CA LEU A 590 -22.58 12.04 0.75
C LEU A 590 -22.44 13.41 0.07
N VAL A 591 -21.82 13.44 -1.10
CA VAL A 591 -21.51 14.68 -1.85
C VAL A 591 -21.88 14.47 -3.32
N ASP A 592 -22.42 15.49 -3.98
CA ASP A 592 -22.47 15.52 -5.44
C ASP A 592 -21.14 16.06 -5.98
N LEU A 593 -20.50 15.29 -6.88
CA LEU A 593 -19.26 15.66 -7.57
C LEU A 593 -19.42 15.56 -9.10
N SER A 594 -20.65 15.48 -9.61
CA SER A 594 -20.94 15.42 -11.05
C SER A 594 -20.57 16.70 -11.82
N HIS A 595 -20.42 17.82 -11.12
CA HIS A 595 -20.00 19.12 -11.65
C HIS A 595 -18.48 19.28 -11.78
N VAL A 596 -17.66 18.27 -11.44
CA VAL A 596 -16.21 18.34 -11.54
C VAL A 596 -15.75 18.05 -12.98
N ASP A 597 -15.05 19.01 -13.58
CA ASP A 597 -14.56 18.95 -14.95
C ASP A 597 -13.03 18.76 -14.98
N LEU A 598 -12.58 17.56 -15.36
CA LEU A 598 -11.15 17.25 -15.42
C LEU A 598 -10.39 17.96 -16.54
N SER A 599 -11.07 18.60 -17.49
CA SER A 599 -10.41 19.43 -18.51
C SER A 599 -9.89 20.75 -17.94
N ARG A 600 -10.35 21.16 -16.75
CA ARG A 600 -9.96 22.42 -16.10
C ARG A 600 -9.79 22.24 -14.59
N VAL A 601 -8.59 21.87 -14.15
CA VAL A 601 -8.28 21.61 -12.74
C VAL A 601 -7.21 22.54 -12.19
N LYS A 602 -7.16 22.71 -10.87
CA LYS A 602 -6.01 23.34 -10.21
C LYS A 602 -4.86 22.36 -10.03
N ILE A 603 -3.66 22.79 -10.42
CA ILE A 603 -2.41 22.10 -10.09
C ILE A 603 -1.59 23.05 -9.20
N GLY A 604 -1.49 22.73 -7.92
CA GLY A 604 -0.93 23.66 -6.93
C GLY A 604 -1.87 24.84 -6.69
N LYS A 605 -1.56 26.01 -7.27
CA LYS A 605 -2.39 27.22 -7.19
C LYS A 605 -2.94 27.69 -8.54
N GLU A 606 -2.49 27.10 -9.64
CA GLU A 606 -2.77 27.55 -11.01
C GLU A 606 -3.85 26.67 -11.64
N TRP A 607 -4.75 27.28 -12.41
CA TRP A 607 -5.69 26.54 -13.26
C TRP A 607 -4.95 26.04 -14.50
N THR A 608 -5.06 24.74 -14.77
CA THR A 608 -4.43 24.07 -15.91
C THR A 608 -5.52 23.48 -16.82
N GLY A 609 -5.40 23.72 -18.13
CA GLY A 609 -6.20 23.05 -19.14
C GLY A 609 -5.60 21.68 -19.48
N LEU A 610 -6.44 20.65 -19.56
CA LEU A 610 -6.09 19.27 -19.88
C LEU A 610 -7.15 18.67 -20.82
N ASP A 611 -6.82 17.55 -21.47
CA ASP A 611 -7.84 16.72 -22.09
C ASP A 611 -8.49 15.84 -21.02
N GLY A 612 -9.66 16.29 -20.53
CA GLY A 612 -10.44 15.57 -19.54
C GLY A 612 -10.98 14.22 -20.05
N SER A 613 -11.09 14.01 -21.36
CA SER A 613 -11.61 12.76 -21.94
C SER A 613 -10.59 11.62 -21.89
N LEU A 614 -9.30 11.96 -21.79
CA LEU A 614 -8.19 11.01 -21.68
C LEU A 614 -7.78 10.72 -20.22
N LEU A 615 -8.50 11.28 -19.25
CA LEU A 615 -8.24 11.14 -17.81
C LEU A 615 -9.32 10.30 -17.10
N PRO A 616 -8.94 9.37 -16.21
CA PRO A 616 -9.90 8.70 -15.34
C PRO A 616 -10.35 9.60 -14.19
N SER A 617 -11.66 9.67 -13.95
CA SER A 617 -12.23 10.24 -12.73
C SER A 617 -11.54 9.73 -11.46
N PRO A 618 -11.07 10.59 -10.54
CA PRO A 618 -10.55 10.17 -9.24
C PRO A 618 -11.65 9.76 -8.25
N PHE A 619 -12.93 9.98 -8.61
CA PHE A 619 -14.07 9.79 -7.74
C PHE A 619 -14.70 8.40 -7.86
N THR A 620 -14.41 7.64 -8.92
CA THR A 620 -14.92 6.27 -9.09
C THR A 620 -13.77 5.27 -9.31
N PRO A 621 -13.90 4.00 -8.87
CA PRO A 621 -12.91 2.96 -9.16
C PRO A 621 -12.79 2.64 -10.67
N ARG A 622 -13.86 2.90 -11.43
CA ARG A 622 -13.93 2.71 -12.88
C ARG A 622 -13.39 3.86 -13.70
N GLY A 623 -13.07 5.01 -13.11
CA GLY A 623 -12.63 6.20 -13.85
C GLY A 623 -13.76 6.95 -14.58
N GLU A 624 -15.01 6.51 -14.43
CA GLU A 624 -16.21 7.21 -14.92
C GLU A 624 -16.50 8.48 -14.10
N SER A 625 -16.95 9.55 -14.76
CA SER A 625 -17.41 10.77 -14.07
C SER A 625 -18.66 10.49 -13.22
N PRO A 626 -18.76 11.03 -12.00
CA PRO A 626 -19.98 10.91 -11.20
C PRO A 626 -21.20 11.51 -11.93
N THR A 627 -22.36 10.89 -11.78
CA THR A 627 -23.63 11.33 -12.39
C THR A 627 -24.60 11.97 -11.40
N GLY A 628 -24.21 12.10 -10.13
CA GLY A 628 -24.98 12.73 -9.06
C GLY A 628 -24.36 12.45 -7.68
N PRO A 629 -25.13 12.60 -6.59
CA PRO A 629 -24.68 12.34 -5.21
C PRO A 629 -24.18 10.91 -4.98
N ALA A 630 -23.01 10.78 -4.33
CA ALA A 630 -22.44 9.50 -3.95
C ALA A 630 -21.65 9.57 -2.63
N TRP A 631 -21.44 8.42 -2.00
CA TRP A 631 -20.63 8.29 -0.79
C TRP A 631 -19.13 8.24 -1.10
N TYR A 632 -18.38 9.14 -0.47
CA TYR A 632 -16.94 9.28 -0.63
C TYR A 632 -16.21 9.27 0.72
N ALA A 633 -14.99 8.74 0.75
CA ALA A 633 -14.14 8.90 1.92
C ALA A 633 -13.57 10.32 1.97
N THR A 634 -13.23 10.80 3.17
CA THR A 634 -12.69 12.16 3.39
C THR A 634 -11.55 12.56 2.43
N PRO A 635 -10.57 11.69 2.09
CA PRO A 635 -9.54 12.04 1.11
C PRO A 635 -10.13 12.41 -0.26
N THR A 636 -11.14 11.70 -0.74
CA THR A 636 -11.76 11.87 -2.07
C THR A 636 -12.47 13.22 -2.17
N VAL A 637 -13.22 13.61 -1.13
CA VAL A 637 -13.86 14.94 -1.05
C VAL A 637 -12.81 16.05 -0.92
N ALA A 638 -11.78 15.85 -0.08
CA ALA A 638 -10.68 16.81 0.05
C ALA A 638 -9.93 17.02 -1.28
N TYR A 639 -9.87 16.00 -2.13
CA TYR A 639 -9.23 16.10 -3.44
C TYR A 639 -10.08 16.88 -4.46
N ALA A 640 -11.41 16.83 -4.41
CA ALA A 640 -12.25 17.72 -5.22
C ALA A 640 -11.97 19.21 -4.90
N VAL A 641 -11.77 19.53 -3.61
CA VAL A 641 -11.36 20.86 -3.15
C VAL A 641 -9.95 21.22 -3.63
N GLU A 642 -9.00 20.28 -3.59
CA GLU A 642 -7.63 20.46 -4.12
C GLU A 642 -7.64 20.77 -5.64
N LEU A 643 -8.49 20.09 -6.42
CA LEU A 643 -8.69 20.35 -7.84
C LEU A 643 -9.39 21.70 -8.13
N GLY A 644 -9.86 22.40 -7.10
CA GLY A 644 -10.41 23.76 -7.18
C GLY A 644 -11.93 23.87 -7.12
N TYR A 645 -12.63 22.77 -6.84
CA TYR A 645 -14.10 22.72 -6.84
C TYR A 645 -14.69 22.90 -5.44
N HIS A 646 -15.88 23.51 -5.38
CA HIS A 646 -16.67 23.57 -4.15
C HIS A 646 -17.34 22.22 -3.87
N VAL A 647 -17.47 21.86 -2.59
CA VAL A 647 -18.15 20.65 -2.11
C VAL A 647 -19.22 21.03 -1.09
N ALA A 648 -20.40 20.44 -1.21
CA ALA A 648 -21.51 20.64 -0.28
C ALA A 648 -22.06 19.27 0.15
N PRO A 649 -21.61 18.72 1.29
CA PRO A 649 -22.12 17.44 1.78
C PRO A 649 -23.57 17.55 2.25
N GLY A 650 -24.44 16.67 1.74
CA GLY A 650 -25.83 16.57 2.23
C GLY A 650 -25.92 15.88 3.59
N GLU A 651 -25.07 14.89 3.81
CA GLU A 651 -24.91 14.20 5.10
C GLU A 651 -23.52 13.54 5.19
N ALA A 652 -23.12 13.17 6.41
CA ALA A 652 -21.90 12.42 6.65
C ALA A 652 -21.99 11.51 7.87
N TYR A 653 -21.14 10.48 7.89
CA TYR A 653 -20.80 9.68 9.05
C TYR A 653 -19.35 9.99 9.44
N VAL A 654 -19.18 10.90 10.42
CA VAL A 654 -17.89 11.43 10.86
C VAL A 654 -17.40 10.72 12.13
N ARG A 655 -16.09 10.76 12.38
CA ARG A 655 -15.46 10.14 13.55
C ARG A 655 -14.64 11.17 14.32
N PRO A 656 -15.23 11.83 15.35
CA PRO A 656 -14.56 12.89 16.12
C PRO A 656 -13.28 12.40 16.81
N GLU A 657 -13.32 11.21 17.41
CA GLU A 657 -12.12 10.55 17.91
C GLU A 657 -11.33 9.99 16.72
N SER A 658 -10.15 10.55 16.48
CA SER A 658 -9.29 10.19 15.34
C SER A 658 -7.80 10.26 15.69
N GLY A 659 -6.98 9.58 14.90
CA GLY A 659 -5.52 9.61 15.04
C GLY A 659 -4.78 8.90 13.93
N ARG A 660 -3.44 8.96 13.98
CA ARG A 660 -2.54 8.34 12.99
C ARG A 660 -2.22 6.88 13.31
N TYR A 661 -3.25 6.05 13.38
CA TYR A 661 -3.17 4.63 13.77
C TYR A 661 -2.24 3.77 12.89
N LEU A 662 -2.01 4.18 11.63
CA LEU A 662 -1.23 3.40 10.67
C LEU A 662 0.23 3.87 10.50
N ASP A 663 0.67 4.94 11.17
CA ASP A 663 2.02 5.51 10.96
C ASP A 663 3.13 4.53 11.40
N GLY A 664 3.02 3.94 12.59
CA GLY A 664 3.99 2.95 13.07
C GLY A 664 4.00 1.68 12.21
N TRP A 665 2.81 1.24 11.78
CA TRP A 665 2.63 0.08 10.90
C TRP A 665 3.26 0.29 9.52
N TYR A 666 3.05 1.46 8.93
CA TYR A 666 3.69 1.88 7.69
C TYR A 666 5.21 1.95 7.85
N ALA A 667 5.71 2.63 8.89
CA ALA A 667 7.14 2.79 9.11
C ALA A 667 7.84 1.43 9.22
N ARG A 668 7.32 0.51 10.04
CA ARG A 668 7.90 -0.83 10.21
C ARG A 668 7.92 -1.63 8.90
N LEU A 669 6.84 -1.61 8.11
CA LEU A 669 6.77 -2.34 6.84
C LEU A 669 7.60 -1.68 5.72
N ARG A 670 7.69 -0.35 5.68
CA ARG A 670 8.62 0.40 4.82
C ARG A 670 10.06 0.00 5.13
N ASP A 671 10.45 0.04 6.40
CA ASP A 671 11.83 -0.20 6.81
C ASP A 671 12.22 -1.68 6.61
N ALA A 672 11.30 -2.61 6.88
CA ALA A 672 11.44 -4.02 6.54
C ALA A 672 11.67 -4.24 5.03
N TYR A 673 10.88 -3.57 4.18
CA TYR A 673 11.03 -3.66 2.73
C TYR A 673 12.35 -3.06 2.25
N LEU A 674 12.67 -1.84 2.68
CA LEU A 674 13.89 -1.13 2.27
C LEU A 674 15.16 -1.85 2.71
N ALA A 675 15.23 -2.36 3.94
CA ALA A 675 16.36 -3.16 4.40
C ALA A 675 16.54 -4.42 3.54
N THR A 676 15.44 -5.12 3.20
CA THR A 676 15.51 -6.33 2.37
C THR A 676 15.88 -6.03 0.92
N MET A 677 15.41 -4.91 0.35
CA MET A 677 15.83 -4.49 -0.98
C MET A 677 17.30 -4.03 -1.01
N ALA A 678 17.80 -3.41 0.07
CA ALA A 678 19.20 -3.01 0.21
C ALA A 678 20.14 -4.22 0.26
N ASP A 679 19.80 -5.28 1.02
CA ASP A 679 20.54 -6.56 0.99
C ASP A 679 20.57 -7.15 -0.44
N LEU A 680 19.46 -7.02 -1.16
CA LEU A 680 19.32 -7.42 -2.55
C LEU A 680 19.98 -6.44 -3.54
N GLY A 681 20.77 -5.48 -3.07
CA GLY A 681 21.54 -4.54 -3.90
C GLY A 681 20.71 -3.46 -4.60
N VAL A 682 19.53 -3.13 -4.09
CA VAL A 682 18.66 -2.06 -4.61
C VAL A 682 18.45 -1.00 -3.52
N THR A 683 19.27 0.05 -3.53
CA THR A 683 19.24 1.11 -2.52
C THR A 683 18.45 2.36 -2.97
N PRO A 684 18.00 3.23 -2.04
CA PRO A 684 17.18 4.42 -2.37
C PRO A 684 17.87 5.54 -3.16
N ASP A 685 19.19 5.52 -3.20
CA ASP A 685 20.08 6.55 -3.76
C ASP A 685 20.56 6.24 -5.19
N LEU A 686 20.29 5.04 -5.73
CA LEU A 686 20.63 4.66 -7.10
C LEU A 686 20.06 5.65 -8.13
N ALA A 687 20.87 5.96 -9.15
CA ALA A 687 20.41 6.72 -10.30
C ALA A 687 19.32 5.93 -11.07
N PRO A 688 18.43 6.59 -11.83
CA PRO A 688 17.28 5.93 -12.45
C PRO A 688 17.61 4.72 -13.34
N ALA A 689 18.72 4.78 -14.10
CA ALA A 689 19.19 3.66 -14.92
C ALA A 689 19.73 2.50 -14.05
N ASP A 690 20.62 2.79 -13.11
CA ASP A 690 21.20 1.80 -12.19
C ASP A 690 20.13 1.11 -11.35
N PHE A 691 19.10 1.85 -10.93
CA PHE A 691 17.93 1.30 -10.25
C PHE A 691 17.19 0.28 -11.11
N LEU A 692 16.97 0.56 -12.40
CA LEU A 692 16.32 -0.39 -13.32
C LEU A 692 17.19 -1.65 -13.51
N THR A 693 18.49 -1.50 -13.73
CA THR A 693 19.44 -2.62 -13.84
C THR A 693 19.48 -3.47 -12.55
N ALA A 694 19.55 -2.83 -11.39
CA ALA A 694 19.53 -3.51 -10.10
C ALA A 694 18.20 -4.26 -9.88
N MET A 695 17.08 -3.67 -10.27
CA MET A 695 15.74 -4.29 -10.22
C MET A 695 15.56 -5.47 -11.17
N GLN A 696 16.25 -5.55 -12.31
CA GLN A 696 16.18 -6.73 -13.19
C GLN A 696 16.79 -7.97 -12.51
N GLY A 697 17.95 -7.82 -11.86
CA GLY A 697 18.69 -8.93 -11.25
C GLY A 697 18.38 -9.24 -9.78
N HIS A 698 17.64 -8.40 -9.04
CA HIS A 698 17.53 -8.53 -7.58
C HIS A 698 17.05 -9.90 -7.09
N LYS A 699 16.12 -10.56 -7.81
CA LYS A 699 15.55 -11.85 -7.38
C LYS A 699 16.50 -13.04 -7.51
N THR A 700 17.49 -12.98 -8.39
CA THR A 700 18.46 -14.07 -8.58
C THR A 700 19.69 -13.92 -7.70
N ARG A 701 19.89 -12.75 -7.07
CA ARG A 701 21.01 -12.45 -6.18
C ARG A 701 20.92 -13.21 -4.84
N ASP A 702 19.73 -13.20 -4.22
CA ASP A 702 19.38 -14.08 -3.10
C ASP A 702 17.87 -14.43 -3.21
N PRO A 703 17.52 -15.62 -3.73
CA PRO A 703 16.14 -16.05 -3.91
C PRO A 703 15.32 -16.09 -2.61
N ASP A 704 15.97 -16.35 -1.47
CA ASP A 704 15.32 -16.45 -0.17
C ASP A 704 14.97 -15.06 0.39
N LEU A 705 15.85 -14.08 0.20
CA LEU A 705 15.51 -12.69 0.51
C LEU A 705 14.45 -12.14 -0.46
N ALA A 706 14.39 -12.63 -1.71
CA ALA A 706 13.29 -12.31 -2.62
C ALA A 706 11.94 -12.88 -2.11
N ILE A 707 11.94 -14.03 -1.44
CA ILE A 707 10.78 -14.53 -0.69
C ILE A 707 10.40 -13.57 0.44
N VAL A 708 11.36 -13.07 1.23
CA VAL A 708 11.08 -12.09 2.30
C VAL A 708 10.44 -10.82 1.74
N VAL A 709 10.93 -10.29 0.61
CA VAL A 709 10.29 -9.15 -0.08
C VAL A 709 8.84 -9.44 -0.47
N SER A 710 8.57 -10.63 -1.00
CA SER A 710 7.21 -11.08 -1.35
C SER A 710 6.31 -11.13 -0.11
N ALA A 711 6.79 -11.74 0.98
CA ALA A 711 6.05 -11.85 2.23
C ALA A 711 5.74 -10.47 2.85
N VAL A 712 6.69 -9.53 2.86
CA VAL A 712 6.47 -8.14 3.34
C VAL A 712 5.38 -7.44 2.52
N LYS A 713 5.42 -7.54 1.19
CA LYS A 713 4.39 -6.96 0.30
C LYS A 713 3.02 -7.60 0.50
N ALA A 714 2.98 -8.92 0.69
CA ALA A 714 1.75 -9.65 1.01
C ALA A 714 1.17 -9.25 2.38
N THR A 715 2.02 -8.92 3.37
CA THR A 715 1.60 -8.47 4.70
C THR A 715 0.92 -7.09 4.66
N VAL A 716 1.39 -6.16 3.82
CA VAL A 716 0.69 -4.89 3.54
C VAL A 716 -0.71 -5.16 2.95
N LYS A 717 -0.78 -5.84 1.80
CA LYS A 717 -2.02 -6.05 1.05
C LYS A 717 -3.03 -6.88 1.84
N GLY A 718 -2.55 -7.93 2.50
CA GLY A 718 -3.35 -8.81 3.34
C GLY A 718 -3.86 -8.12 4.61
N GLY A 719 -3.01 -7.36 5.31
CA GLY A 719 -3.39 -6.63 6.52
C GLY A 719 -4.51 -5.62 6.27
N LEU A 720 -4.36 -4.77 5.23
CA LEU A 720 -5.41 -3.83 4.82
C LEU A 720 -6.68 -4.54 4.31
N GLY A 721 -6.53 -5.68 3.62
CA GLY A 721 -7.65 -6.52 3.21
C GLY A 721 -8.45 -7.10 4.40
N LYS A 722 -7.79 -7.38 5.53
CA LYS A 722 -8.45 -7.89 6.74
C LYS A 722 -9.37 -6.89 7.42
N LEU A 723 -9.14 -5.58 7.24
CA LEU A 723 -9.97 -4.51 7.78
C LEU A 723 -11.41 -4.55 7.25
N ARG A 724 -11.65 -5.06 6.03
CA ARG A 724 -12.98 -5.33 5.44
C ARG A 724 -13.13 -6.80 5.06
N GLU A 725 -12.71 -7.70 5.95
CA GLU A 725 -12.84 -9.14 5.70
C GLU A 725 -14.31 -9.52 5.59
N ARG A 726 -14.70 -10.02 4.41
CA ARG A 726 -16.02 -10.60 4.10
C ARG A 726 -16.17 -12.01 4.72
N PRO A 727 -17.42 -12.51 4.86
CA PRO A 727 -17.66 -13.90 5.27
C PRO A 727 -17.00 -14.90 4.30
N ARG A 728 -16.74 -16.12 4.78
CA ARG A 728 -16.14 -17.22 4.00
C ARG A 728 -16.91 -18.52 4.26
N GLY A 729 -17.06 -19.34 3.23
CA GLY A 729 -17.71 -20.66 3.28
C GLY A 729 -19.19 -20.63 2.90
N GLU A 730 -19.67 -21.75 2.37
CA GLU A 730 -21.00 -21.90 1.74
C GLU A 730 -22.18 -21.84 2.73
N ALA A 731 -21.92 -22.08 4.02
CA ALA A 731 -22.96 -22.13 5.05
C ALA A 731 -23.44 -20.76 5.57
N TRP A 732 -22.76 -19.66 5.21
CA TRP A 732 -23.13 -18.31 5.66
C TRP A 732 -24.29 -17.75 4.83
N ARG A 733 -25.21 -17.02 5.49
CA ARG A 733 -26.36 -16.36 4.85
C ARG A 733 -26.29 -14.84 5.00
N PRO A 734 -26.67 -14.05 3.98
CA PRO A 734 -26.82 -12.60 4.09
C PRO A 734 -27.64 -12.18 5.31
N GLY A 735 -27.21 -11.09 5.96
CA GLY A 735 -27.79 -10.60 7.21
C GLY A 735 -27.23 -11.25 8.48
N GLN A 736 -26.54 -12.40 8.40
CA GLN A 736 -25.96 -13.05 9.58
C GLN A 736 -24.56 -12.48 9.91
N PRO A 737 -24.21 -12.30 11.20
CA PRO A 737 -22.87 -11.87 11.59
C PRO A 737 -21.82 -12.96 11.32
N TRP A 738 -20.59 -12.56 10.99
CA TRP A 738 -19.46 -13.48 10.82
C TRP A 738 -18.28 -13.12 11.73
N ARG A 739 -17.38 -14.09 11.92
CA ARG A 739 -16.23 -14.04 12.86
C ARG A 739 -15.29 -12.83 12.72
N ALA A 740 -15.34 -12.09 11.61
CA ALA A 740 -14.50 -10.92 11.43
C ALA A 740 -15.06 -9.68 12.15
N LEU A 741 -16.38 -9.58 12.30
CA LEU A 741 -17.09 -8.45 12.90
C LEU A 741 -16.80 -8.32 14.41
N SER A 742 -16.51 -9.42 15.10
CA SER A 742 -16.16 -9.41 16.52
C SER A 742 -14.70 -8.99 16.80
N ARG A 743 -14.09 -8.18 15.92
CA ARG A 743 -12.71 -7.70 16.06
C ARG A 743 -12.69 -6.16 15.98
N PRO A 744 -12.05 -5.46 16.92
CA PRO A 744 -11.86 -3.99 16.84
C PRO A 744 -11.17 -3.54 15.55
N THR A 745 -10.37 -4.43 14.96
CA THR A 745 -9.64 -4.20 13.71
C THR A 745 -10.45 -4.47 12.44
N TRP A 746 -11.74 -4.82 12.53
CA TRP A 746 -12.63 -4.79 11.36
C TRP A 746 -13.17 -3.37 11.19
N ARG A 747 -12.55 -2.64 10.27
CA ARG A 747 -12.70 -1.20 10.05
C ARG A 747 -12.76 -0.90 8.55
N PRO A 748 -13.94 -1.07 7.91
CA PRO A 748 -14.11 -0.85 6.48
C PRO A 748 -13.81 0.61 6.08
N ASP A 749 -14.08 1.56 6.97
CA ASP A 749 -13.77 2.99 6.84
C ASP A 749 -12.27 3.26 6.71
N ILE A 750 -11.43 2.61 7.55
CA ILE A 750 -9.97 2.75 7.50
C ILE A 750 -9.44 2.21 6.16
N ARG A 751 -9.95 1.05 5.71
CA ARG A 751 -9.59 0.50 4.39
C ARG A 751 -9.98 1.46 3.26
N ALA A 752 -11.21 1.98 3.28
CA ALA A 752 -11.73 2.89 2.28
C ALA A 752 -10.86 4.16 2.19
N ALA A 753 -10.54 4.79 3.33
CA ALA A 753 -9.69 5.99 3.37
C ALA A 753 -8.25 5.74 2.85
N VAL A 754 -7.66 4.57 3.14
CA VAL A 754 -6.34 4.20 2.59
C VAL A 754 -6.40 4.03 1.07
N ILE A 755 -7.44 3.37 0.55
CA ILE A 755 -7.60 3.14 -0.90
C ILE A 755 -7.87 4.46 -1.63
N ALA A 756 -8.82 5.26 -1.13
CA ALA A 756 -9.11 6.61 -1.60
C ALA A 756 -7.82 7.43 -1.74
N ARG A 757 -7.05 7.56 -0.66
CA ARG A 757 -5.79 8.31 -0.65
C ARG A 757 -4.73 7.72 -1.59
N THR A 758 -4.73 6.40 -1.80
CA THR A 758 -3.85 5.75 -2.79
C THR A 758 -4.24 6.16 -4.21
N ARG A 759 -5.54 6.10 -4.56
CA ARG A 759 -6.09 6.51 -5.88
C ARG A 759 -5.82 7.99 -6.17
N ILE A 760 -6.04 8.86 -5.18
CA ILE A 760 -5.75 10.30 -5.26
C ILE A 760 -4.27 10.59 -5.44
N ASN A 761 -3.40 9.92 -4.68
CA ASN A 761 -1.96 10.08 -4.82
C ASN A 761 -1.45 9.63 -6.20
N LEU A 762 -2.14 8.69 -6.85
CA LEU A 762 -1.88 8.28 -8.22
C LEU A 762 -2.41 9.33 -9.23
N HIS A 763 -3.68 9.72 -9.12
CA HIS A 763 -4.29 10.73 -10.00
C HIS A 763 -3.54 12.07 -9.97
N ARG A 764 -3.08 12.53 -8.80
CA ARG A 764 -2.24 13.74 -8.68
C ARG A 764 -0.95 13.65 -9.49
N LYS A 765 -0.34 12.47 -9.61
CA LYS A 765 0.85 12.26 -10.46
C LYS A 765 0.49 12.23 -11.94
N ILE A 766 -0.64 11.61 -12.29
CA ILE A 766 -1.17 11.54 -13.66
C ILE A 766 -1.47 12.94 -14.19
N VAL A 767 -2.23 13.75 -13.45
CA VAL A 767 -2.57 15.14 -13.79
C VAL A 767 -1.32 15.99 -13.97
N LYS A 768 -0.35 15.88 -13.05
CA LYS A 768 0.95 16.57 -13.19
C LYS A 768 1.76 16.09 -14.37
N HIS A 769 1.73 14.78 -14.67
CA HIS A 769 2.42 14.22 -15.82
C HIS A 769 1.82 14.76 -17.12
N ALA A 770 0.50 14.67 -17.29
CA ALA A 770 -0.21 15.19 -18.46
C ALA A 770 0.07 16.69 -18.67
N ALA A 771 0.00 17.50 -17.61
CA ALA A 771 0.33 18.93 -17.66
C ALA A 771 1.79 19.22 -18.07
N ALA A 772 2.73 18.31 -17.80
CA ALA A 772 4.16 18.50 -18.07
C ALA A 772 4.65 17.88 -19.38
N THR A 773 3.92 16.90 -19.95
CA THR A 773 4.35 16.10 -21.12
C THR A 773 3.33 16.07 -22.26
N GLY A 774 2.07 16.44 -22.02
CA GLY A 774 0.95 16.21 -22.94
C GLY A 774 0.53 14.74 -23.09
N ARG A 775 1.16 13.81 -22.36
CA ARG A 775 0.90 12.36 -22.46
C ARG A 775 -0.09 11.90 -21.40
N TYR A 776 -1.03 11.04 -21.79
CA TYR A 776 -2.11 10.53 -20.93
C TYR A 776 -1.96 9.03 -20.69
N PRO A 777 -2.49 8.49 -19.58
CA PRO A 777 -2.50 7.05 -19.37
C PRO A 777 -3.47 6.39 -20.36
N VAL A 778 -3.15 5.17 -20.79
CA VAL A 778 -4.02 4.37 -21.68
C VAL A 778 -4.78 3.30 -20.90
N ALA A 779 -4.20 2.85 -19.79
CA ALA A 779 -4.76 1.84 -18.90
C ALA A 779 -4.21 1.99 -17.48
N ILE A 780 -5.03 1.69 -16.47
CA ILE A 780 -4.66 1.65 -15.05
C ILE A 780 -5.28 0.44 -14.40
N LEU A 781 -4.46 -0.32 -13.67
CA LEU A 781 -4.92 -1.41 -12.81
C LEU A 781 -4.26 -1.29 -11.44
N SER A 782 -5.06 -1.02 -10.42
CA SER A 782 -4.64 -0.77 -9.04
C SER A 782 -3.65 0.40 -8.93
N ASP A 783 -2.35 0.09 -8.95
CA ASP A 783 -1.20 0.97 -8.79
C ASP A 783 -0.24 0.93 -9.99
N CYS A 784 -0.56 0.13 -11.02
CA CYS A 784 0.11 0.10 -12.31
C CYS A 784 -0.59 1.03 -13.31
N VAL A 785 0.18 1.92 -13.95
CA VAL A 785 -0.26 2.83 -15.00
C VAL A 785 0.52 2.53 -16.28
N VAL A 786 -0.17 2.42 -17.41
CA VAL A 786 0.44 2.19 -18.72
C VAL A 786 0.36 3.46 -19.56
N TYR A 787 1.48 3.78 -20.23
CA TYR A 787 1.60 4.87 -21.19
C TYR A 787 2.14 4.35 -22.53
N ALA A 788 1.76 4.98 -23.63
CA ALA A 788 2.39 4.78 -24.93
C ALA A 788 3.70 5.59 -25.03
N ALA A 789 4.79 4.95 -25.48
CA ALA A 789 6.13 5.50 -25.47
C ALA A 789 6.94 5.09 -26.71
N ASP A 790 7.92 5.92 -27.07
CA ASP A 790 8.80 5.74 -28.23
C ASP A 790 9.89 4.67 -27.99
N GLY A 791 10.12 4.32 -26.73
CA GLY A 791 11.10 3.32 -26.29
C GLY A 791 10.53 2.41 -25.19
N PRO A 792 11.23 1.28 -24.91
CA PRO A 792 10.72 0.23 -24.04
C PRO A 792 10.88 0.49 -22.55
N SER A 793 11.53 1.59 -22.14
CA SER A 793 11.94 1.84 -20.76
C SER A 793 10.96 2.75 -20.02
N PRO A 794 10.78 2.59 -18.70
CA PRO A 794 10.15 3.60 -17.86
C PRO A 794 10.81 4.99 -17.93
N LEU A 795 12.05 5.09 -18.43
CA LEU A 795 12.72 6.38 -18.71
C LEU A 795 12.10 7.11 -19.92
N ASP A 796 11.51 6.38 -20.87
CA ASP A 796 10.81 6.94 -22.04
C ASP A 796 9.40 7.45 -21.68
N VAL A 797 8.92 7.09 -20.49
CA VAL A 797 7.69 7.60 -19.87
C VAL A 797 7.98 8.71 -18.87
N VAL A 798 8.75 8.43 -17.81
CA VAL A 798 8.89 9.33 -16.66
C VAL A 798 9.77 10.53 -17.02
N PRO A 799 9.24 11.78 -16.99
CA PRO A 799 10.00 12.94 -17.45
C PRO A 799 11.10 13.35 -16.45
N TYR A 800 12.31 13.48 -16.97
CA TYR A 800 13.46 14.07 -16.28
C TYR A 800 13.93 15.34 -17.01
N ARG A 801 14.29 16.39 -16.25
CA ARG A 801 14.99 17.58 -16.74
C ARG A 801 16.24 17.78 -15.87
N ASP A 802 17.40 17.96 -16.48
CA ASP A 802 18.70 18.08 -15.79
C ASP A 802 18.95 16.96 -14.76
N GLY A 803 18.60 15.72 -15.13
CA GLY A 803 18.69 14.53 -14.26
C GLY A 803 17.68 14.49 -13.10
N LYS A 804 16.79 15.49 -12.96
CA LYS A 804 15.78 15.58 -11.89
C LYS A 804 14.38 15.20 -12.41
N PRO A 805 13.64 14.34 -11.70
CA PRO A 805 12.27 14.00 -12.06
C PRO A 805 11.30 15.16 -11.76
N LEU A 806 10.16 15.18 -12.44
CA LEU A 806 9.08 16.15 -12.22
C LEU A 806 8.64 16.23 -10.74
N LEU A 807 8.56 17.44 -10.18
CA LEU A 807 8.29 17.66 -8.75
C LEU A 807 6.89 17.17 -8.32
N GLY A 808 6.88 16.06 -7.59
CA GLY A 808 5.65 15.39 -7.15
C GLY A 808 4.87 14.72 -8.30
N GLY A 809 5.51 14.48 -9.45
CA GLY A 809 5.05 13.56 -10.47
C GLY A 809 5.52 12.12 -10.20
N PHE A 810 5.63 11.31 -11.26
CA PHE A 810 6.30 10.02 -11.18
C PHE A 810 7.83 10.20 -11.02
N LYS A 811 8.44 9.31 -10.23
CA LYS A 811 9.90 9.22 -10.03
C LYS A 811 10.26 7.75 -9.86
N LEU A 812 11.29 7.28 -10.56
CA LEU A 812 11.83 5.93 -10.37
C LEU A 812 12.57 5.80 -9.03
N GLY A 813 12.44 4.65 -8.39
CA GLY A 813 13.20 4.29 -7.19
C GLY A 813 12.47 3.27 -6.31
N VAL A 814 13.20 2.70 -5.34
CA VAL A 814 12.68 1.62 -4.49
C VAL A 814 11.71 2.11 -3.40
N ASN A 815 11.81 3.36 -2.94
CA ASN A 815 10.99 3.86 -1.82
C ASN A 815 9.48 3.71 -2.07
N PRO A 816 8.68 3.35 -1.05
CA PRO A 816 7.24 3.31 -1.16
C PRO A 816 6.65 4.64 -1.68
N GLY A 817 5.78 4.54 -2.68
CA GLY A 817 5.24 5.69 -3.39
C GLY A 817 6.06 6.15 -4.60
N LEU A 818 7.27 5.62 -4.84
CA LEU A 818 7.99 5.76 -6.12
C LEU A 818 7.60 4.63 -7.09
N VAL A 819 7.94 4.77 -8.37
CA VAL A 819 7.65 3.76 -9.41
C VAL A 819 8.83 2.86 -9.73
N LYS A 820 8.52 1.67 -10.22
CA LYS A 820 9.42 0.70 -10.87
C LYS A 820 8.86 0.33 -12.25
N HIS A 821 9.65 -0.38 -13.04
CA HIS A 821 9.15 -1.12 -14.21
C HIS A 821 8.21 -2.24 -13.77
N GLU A 822 7.05 -2.37 -14.40
CA GLU A 822 6.14 -3.51 -14.20
C GLU A 822 6.15 -4.47 -15.40
N GLY A 823 6.26 -3.91 -16.61
CA GLY A 823 6.42 -4.62 -17.88
C GLY A 823 6.39 -3.67 -19.08
N THR A 824 6.73 -4.18 -20.25
CA THR A 824 6.68 -3.46 -21.54
C THR A 824 6.23 -4.43 -22.62
N GLN A 825 5.38 -3.97 -23.53
CA GLN A 825 4.96 -4.70 -24.73
C GLN A 825 4.95 -3.74 -25.94
N GLU A 826 4.80 -4.26 -27.15
CA GLU A 826 4.59 -3.44 -28.34
C GLU A 826 3.16 -2.87 -28.39
N VAL A 827 2.95 -1.72 -29.03
CA VAL A 827 1.60 -1.17 -29.26
C VAL A 827 0.75 -2.13 -30.12
N LEU A 828 1.35 -2.76 -31.13
CA LEU A 828 0.68 -3.74 -31.99
C LEU A 828 0.20 -4.99 -31.22
N TRP A 829 0.93 -5.42 -30.19
CA TRP A 829 0.45 -6.49 -29.29
C TRP A 829 -0.81 -6.05 -28.54
N GLY A 830 -0.86 -4.80 -28.06
CA GLY A 830 -1.98 -4.28 -27.29
C GLY A 830 -3.28 -4.15 -28.10
N GLU A 831 -3.18 -3.60 -29.31
CA GLU A 831 -4.34 -3.44 -30.20
C GLU A 831 -4.76 -4.76 -30.86
N GLY A 832 -3.81 -5.61 -31.27
CA GLY A 832 -4.12 -6.96 -31.78
C GLY A 832 -4.86 -7.82 -30.74
N LEU A 833 -4.53 -7.66 -29.45
CA LEU A 833 -5.25 -8.30 -28.36
C LEU A 833 -6.68 -7.77 -28.21
N ARG A 834 -6.88 -6.44 -28.29
CA ARG A 834 -8.20 -5.81 -28.24
C ARG A 834 -9.09 -6.25 -29.39
N GLU A 835 -8.53 -6.37 -30.60
CA GLU A 835 -9.21 -6.92 -31.77
C GLU A 835 -9.58 -8.38 -31.58
N GLN A 836 -8.64 -9.24 -31.17
CA GLN A 836 -8.86 -10.68 -30.94
C GLN A 836 -10.00 -10.94 -29.94
N HIS A 837 -10.07 -10.19 -28.86
CA HIS A 837 -11.11 -10.32 -27.83
C HIS A 837 -12.37 -9.48 -28.11
N GLN A 838 -12.41 -8.71 -29.19
CA GLN A 838 -13.50 -7.76 -29.53
C GLN A 838 -13.80 -6.78 -28.38
N ALA A 839 -12.76 -6.34 -27.68
CA ALA A 839 -12.83 -5.61 -26.42
C ALA A 839 -11.91 -4.35 -26.47
N PRO A 840 -12.34 -3.24 -27.09
CA PRO A 840 -11.52 -2.03 -27.23
C PRO A 840 -11.11 -1.39 -25.90
N GLU A 841 -11.89 -1.62 -24.84
CA GLU A 841 -11.63 -1.17 -23.47
C GLU A 841 -10.87 -2.21 -22.62
N LEU A 842 -10.32 -3.26 -23.23
CA LEU A 842 -9.53 -4.26 -22.50
C LEU A 842 -8.38 -3.58 -21.75
N ASN A 843 -8.32 -3.82 -20.44
CA ASN A 843 -7.34 -3.20 -19.56
C ASN A 843 -5.97 -3.90 -19.70
N LEU A 844 -5.16 -3.41 -20.64
CA LEU A 844 -3.83 -3.95 -20.98
C LEU A 844 -2.86 -3.99 -19.79
N ALA A 845 -3.07 -3.18 -18.74
CA ALA A 845 -2.27 -3.22 -17.51
C ALA A 845 -2.35 -4.58 -16.79
N ARG A 846 -3.38 -5.40 -17.06
CA ARG A 846 -3.52 -6.78 -16.55
C ARG A 846 -2.45 -7.72 -17.10
N TYR A 847 -1.96 -7.49 -18.32
CA TYR A 847 -1.09 -8.41 -19.06
C TYR A 847 0.29 -7.82 -19.37
N ILE A 848 0.49 -6.51 -19.18
CA ILE A 848 1.72 -5.77 -19.52
C ILE A 848 3.02 -6.41 -18.99
N LYS A 849 2.94 -7.09 -17.83
CA LYS A 849 4.05 -7.78 -17.17
C LYS A 849 4.53 -9.03 -17.90
N SER A 850 3.60 -9.83 -18.43
CA SER A 850 3.87 -11.16 -18.97
C SER A 850 3.76 -11.25 -20.48
N GLY A 851 2.97 -10.38 -21.12
CA GLY A 851 2.54 -10.53 -22.52
C GLY A 851 1.48 -11.62 -22.69
N ASP A 852 1.56 -12.69 -21.89
CA ASP A 852 0.58 -13.77 -21.80
C ASP A 852 -0.82 -13.25 -21.45
N VAL A 853 -1.76 -13.45 -22.37
CA VAL A 853 -3.20 -13.41 -22.08
C VAL A 853 -3.71 -14.83 -22.01
N ARG A 854 -3.96 -15.29 -20.78
CA ARG A 854 -4.72 -16.51 -20.55
C ARG A 854 -6.20 -16.14 -20.55
N ASP A 855 -7.00 -16.82 -21.35
CA ASP A 855 -8.44 -16.77 -21.20
C ASP A 855 -8.79 -17.20 -19.76
N ASP A 856 -9.38 -16.31 -18.98
CA ASP A 856 -9.85 -16.58 -17.60
C ASP A 856 -11.02 -17.59 -17.57
N SER A 857 -11.38 -18.22 -18.70
CA SER A 857 -12.17 -19.44 -18.75
C SER A 857 -11.34 -20.64 -18.31
N GLY A 858 -11.18 -20.80 -17.00
CA GLY A 858 -10.57 -22.00 -16.41
C GLY A 858 -11.32 -23.29 -16.82
N ARG A 859 -10.75 -24.02 -17.77
CA ARG A 859 -11.04 -25.40 -18.14
C ARG A 859 -9.73 -26.15 -18.34
#